data_AF-A0A4Q9RVT3-F1
#
_entry.id   AF-A0A4Q9RVT3-F1
#
_cell.length_a   1.000
_cell.length_b   1.000
_cell.length_c   1.000
_cell.angle_alpha   90.00
_cell.angle_beta   90.00
_cell.angle_gamma   90.00
#
_symmetry.space_group_name_H-M   'P 1'
#
loop_
_entity.id
_entity.type
_entity.pdbx_description
1 polymer ?
#
loop_
_entity_poly.entity_id
_entity_poly.type
_entity_poly.pdbx_seq_one_letter_code
_entity_poly.pdbx_strand_id
1 'polypeptide(L)'
;MLHYVLQTIAFQLFFLLIYDVFLKKETFFNWNRFYLLSTAILSVVLPFIKFKSIRDIVPEQFVIQLPEVILGKVEEKQSVIDVFIAQPQQTVEPVLTWSWSMLLYAGMCIAALLFMVKLIKLLVLFYKNPKRWKGNLLIVNLLNSNAAFSFFNYVFLGEKIQSKEQKTILQHELVHVQEKHTIDLLFFEALRIAFWFNPLVYMYQARIVELHEFIADYKALQHHDKKEYYENLLAQVFETKNISFINPFFKQALIKKRIVMLSKSKSKQIHLFKYTLLLPMVFGMLMYTSSYSQDPKSTTKTTHEDTSTKDMTDDELVQKYYDELEELGASSGNSAEIFKEYMPKTDKYILTREEYAKRAAFFKFLTDKEIEGKQKDGSLTQEDIERSEKSFPKHKTYEDYLEYKKTDEAKLSWESNTKDGILRLVVDDFKNMTAAEQKRYDKKMKMIQNDDYFNTLMIVTKNTILKMQVNDIDGKKIPNPGNENDEVIVEHVEETIEVPFAVIDEAPTFTFCETLSTREEKRKCMSDNIAEHVNKNFNTNIAKEKGLTGRQRINVIFKIDKDGTVKDVAARAPHPALEEEAKRVVKTLPTFIPGKQKGKTVVVPYSLPILFQVSDNDNQNEVNSAQDQKEYIKELKEQFKNADEVPFAVVDEIPMLASCENLATQDEKKKCISNNVAKHVNENFNINVAKEKGLKGQQRINVIFKIDKDGTVKEVKARASHPALEEEAIRAIKTLPKFIPGKQNGKVVKVAYSLPILFQVNE
;
A
#
# COMPACT_ATOMS: atom_id res chain seq x y z
N MET A 1 0.28 -4.62 -12.35
CA MET A 1 -0.81 -4.79 -13.36
C MET A 1 -1.86 -5.78 -12.90
N LEU A 2 -1.54 -7.04 -12.62
CA LEU A 2 -2.52 -8.06 -12.20
C LEU A 2 -3.34 -7.66 -10.95
N HIS A 3 -2.67 -7.12 -9.92
CA HIS A 3 -3.34 -6.66 -8.70
C HIS A 3 -4.39 -5.57 -8.97
N TYR A 4 -4.06 -4.59 -9.83
CA TYR A 4 -5.00 -3.54 -10.22
C TYR A 4 -6.20 -4.09 -10.99
N VAL A 5 -5.97 -5.04 -11.90
CA VAL A 5 -7.05 -5.73 -12.63
C VAL A 5 -7.98 -6.46 -11.65
N LEU A 6 -7.41 -7.16 -10.65
CA LEU A 6 -8.20 -7.84 -9.63
C LEU A 6 -9.03 -6.86 -8.78
N GLN A 7 -8.45 -5.74 -8.36
CA GLN A 7 -9.15 -4.69 -7.63
C GLN A 7 -10.30 -4.09 -8.44
N THR A 8 -10.07 -3.78 -9.72
CA THR A 8 -11.12 -3.29 -10.62
C THR A 8 -12.26 -4.29 -10.77
N ILE A 9 -11.97 -5.59 -10.94
CA ILE A 9 -13.00 -6.64 -11.01
C ILE A 9 -13.78 -6.73 -9.69
N ALA A 10 -13.08 -6.69 -8.55
CA ALA A 10 -13.72 -6.74 -7.23
C ALA A 10 -14.66 -5.55 -6.99
N PHE A 11 -14.23 -4.33 -7.35
CA PHE A 11 -15.05 -3.14 -7.22
C PHE A 11 -16.27 -3.16 -8.15
N GLN A 12 -16.10 -3.59 -9.40
CA GLN A 12 -17.22 -3.77 -10.34
C GLN A 12 -18.24 -4.78 -9.82
N LEU A 13 -17.79 -5.90 -9.26
CA LEU A 13 -18.67 -6.91 -8.69
C LEU A 13 -19.50 -6.32 -7.53
N PHE A 14 -18.84 -5.60 -6.63
CA PHE A 14 -19.50 -5.06 -5.44
C PHE A 14 -20.51 -3.95 -5.80
N PHE A 15 -20.20 -3.06 -6.75
CA PHE A 15 -21.15 -2.07 -7.26
C PHE A 15 -22.35 -2.71 -7.96
N LEU A 16 -22.14 -3.76 -8.78
CA LEU A 16 -23.23 -4.48 -9.43
C LEU A 16 -24.16 -5.18 -8.43
N LEU A 17 -23.60 -5.75 -7.35
CA LEU A 17 -24.38 -6.39 -6.30
C LEU A 17 -25.32 -5.39 -5.64
N ILE A 18 -24.81 -4.21 -5.28
CA ILE A 18 -25.64 -3.16 -4.67
C ILE A 18 -26.76 -2.72 -5.62
N TYR A 19 -26.44 -2.53 -6.91
CA TYR A 19 -27.45 -2.21 -7.90
C TYR A 19 -28.55 -3.28 -7.92
N ASP A 20 -28.16 -4.56 -8.03
CA ASP A 20 -29.12 -5.67 -8.17
C ASP A 20 -30.00 -5.87 -6.94
N VAL A 21 -29.45 -5.73 -5.74
CA VAL A 21 -30.17 -5.95 -4.49
C VAL A 21 -31.04 -4.75 -4.12
N PHE A 22 -30.52 -3.53 -4.24
CA PHE A 22 -31.15 -2.34 -3.66
C PHE A 22 -31.78 -1.38 -4.67
N LEU A 23 -31.14 -1.16 -5.83
CA LEU A 23 -31.48 -0.05 -6.73
C LEU A 23 -32.28 -0.46 -7.96
N LYS A 24 -32.07 -1.69 -8.46
CA LYS A 24 -32.72 -2.23 -9.67
C LYS A 24 -34.25 -2.15 -9.61
N LYS A 25 -34.82 -2.29 -8.41
CA LYS A 25 -36.27 -2.30 -8.20
C LYS A 25 -36.86 -0.88 -8.15
N GLU A 26 -36.06 0.17 -8.10
CA GLU A 26 -36.54 1.55 -7.94
C GLU A 26 -36.93 2.18 -9.29
N THR A 27 -38.00 2.98 -9.31
CA THR A 27 -38.48 3.67 -10.52
C THR A 27 -37.73 4.98 -10.80
N PHE A 28 -36.64 5.26 -10.08
CA PHE A 28 -35.77 6.42 -10.30
C PHE A 28 -34.79 6.15 -11.44
N PHE A 29 -35.31 6.04 -12.66
CA PHE A 29 -34.53 5.53 -13.80
C PHE A 29 -33.30 6.38 -14.13
N ASN A 30 -33.38 7.71 -14.04
CA ASN A 30 -32.25 8.60 -14.30
C ASN A 30 -31.13 8.43 -13.25
N TRP A 31 -31.47 8.23 -11.98
CA TRP A 31 -30.49 7.97 -10.92
C TRP A 31 -29.85 6.59 -11.06
N ASN A 32 -30.63 5.59 -11.46
CA ASN A 32 -30.12 4.26 -11.80
C ASN A 32 -29.14 4.31 -12.99
N ARG A 33 -29.43 5.16 -13.99
CA ARG A 33 -28.58 5.36 -15.18
C ARG A 33 -27.26 6.01 -14.77
N PHE A 34 -27.34 7.08 -13.99
CA PHE A 34 -26.17 7.75 -13.44
C PHE A 34 -25.32 6.82 -12.57
N TYR A 35 -25.94 6.01 -11.70
CA TYR A 35 -25.25 5.04 -10.85
C TYR A 35 -24.45 4.02 -11.67
N LEU A 36 -25.09 3.39 -12.67
CA LEU A 36 -24.41 2.38 -13.50
C LEU A 36 -23.25 2.97 -14.32
N LEU A 37 -23.40 4.19 -14.84
CA LEU A 37 -22.33 4.86 -15.59
C LEU A 37 -21.18 5.31 -14.68
N SER A 38 -21.50 5.98 -13.57
CA SER A 38 -20.49 6.50 -12.63
C SER A 38 -19.72 5.38 -11.94
N THR A 39 -20.38 4.32 -11.48
CA THR A 39 -19.69 3.20 -10.81
C THR A 39 -18.80 2.40 -11.76
N ALA A 40 -19.17 2.27 -13.03
CA ALA A 40 -18.30 1.65 -14.04
C ALA A 40 -16.98 2.43 -14.19
N ILE A 41 -17.02 3.75 -14.27
CA ILE A 41 -15.82 4.62 -14.32
C ILE A 41 -15.06 4.53 -12.99
N LEU A 42 -15.77 4.68 -11.88
CA LEU A 42 -15.18 4.75 -10.55
C LEU A 42 -14.44 3.45 -10.19
N SER A 43 -14.95 2.29 -10.61
CA SER A 43 -14.27 1.00 -10.42
C SER A 43 -12.89 0.91 -11.08
N VAL A 44 -12.70 1.65 -12.17
CA VAL A 44 -11.42 1.72 -12.90
C VAL A 44 -10.52 2.77 -12.28
N VAL A 45 -11.07 3.91 -11.84
CA VAL A 45 -10.31 5.05 -11.31
C VAL A 45 -9.86 4.83 -9.86
N LEU A 46 -10.69 4.23 -9.00
CA LEU A 46 -10.41 4.08 -7.56
C LEU A 46 -9.07 3.39 -7.23
N PRO A 47 -8.65 2.31 -7.92
CA PRO A 47 -7.35 1.69 -7.68
C PRO A 47 -6.14 2.62 -7.94
N PHE A 48 -6.32 3.69 -8.73
CA PHE A 48 -5.27 4.67 -9.01
C PHE A 48 -5.23 5.83 -8.00
N ILE A 49 -6.29 6.01 -7.22
CA ILE A 49 -6.36 7.05 -6.20
C ILE A 49 -5.77 6.50 -4.90
N LYS A 50 -4.57 6.98 -4.54
CA LYS A 50 -3.89 6.66 -3.27
C LYS A 50 -3.66 7.96 -2.51
N PHE A 51 -4.27 8.10 -1.33
CA PHE A 51 -4.09 9.29 -0.50
C PHE A 51 -3.00 9.04 0.54
N LYS A 52 -1.90 9.82 0.46
CA LYS A 52 -0.80 9.75 1.43
C LYS A 52 -1.29 10.09 2.85
N SER A 53 -2.18 11.07 2.99
CA SER A 53 -2.75 11.46 4.30
C SER A 53 -3.54 10.35 5.00
N ILE A 54 -4.12 9.38 4.29
CA ILE A 54 -4.78 8.21 4.91
C ILE A 54 -3.73 7.20 5.39
N ARG A 55 -2.63 7.06 4.65
CA ARG A 55 -1.47 6.25 5.05
C ARG A 55 -0.81 6.83 6.31
N ASP A 56 -0.78 8.15 6.46
CA ASP A 56 -0.22 8.83 7.63
C ASP A 56 -1.13 8.73 8.89
N ILE A 57 -2.42 8.43 8.72
CA ILE A 57 -3.38 8.15 9.82
C ILE A 57 -3.27 6.68 10.28
N VAL A 58 -2.64 5.82 9.48
CA VAL A 58 -2.27 4.47 9.90
C VAL A 58 -0.85 4.53 10.47
N PRO A 59 -0.66 4.32 11.78
CA PRO A 59 0.63 4.51 12.42
C PRO A 59 1.76 3.76 11.70
N GLU A 60 2.75 4.48 11.16
CA GLU A 60 4.01 3.89 10.70
C GLU A 60 4.71 3.26 11.91
N GLN A 61 4.74 1.93 11.95
CA GLN A 61 5.61 1.06 12.77
C GLN A 61 6.28 1.72 14.00
N PHE A 62 5.49 2.08 15.01
CA PHE A 62 5.99 2.58 16.32
C PHE A 62 6.69 1.51 17.17
N VAL A 63 6.86 0.29 16.66
CA VAL A 63 7.17 -0.89 17.48
C VAL A 63 8.52 -1.48 17.09
N ILE A 64 9.43 -1.60 18.06
CA ILE A 64 10.73 -2.27 17.89
C ILE A 64 10.50 -3.76 17.68
N GLN A 65 10.82 -4.28 16.50
CA GLN A 65 10.77 -5.72 16.28
C GLN A 65 12.04 -6.37 16.85
N LEU A 66 11.87 -7.09 17.97
CA LEU A 66 12.92 -7.95 18.51
C LEU A 66 13.10 -9.17 17.59
N PRO A 67 14.31 -9.74 17.52
CA PRO A 67 14.57 -11.04 16.90
C PRO A 67 13.57 -12.11 17.36
N GLU A 68 13.24 -13.03 16.46
CA GLU A 68 12.32 -14.13 16.75
C GLU A 68 12.92 -15.06 17.81
N VAL A 69 12.21 -15.23 18.93
CA VAL A 69 12.60 -16.16 19.99
C VAL A 69 12.10 -17.54 19.61
N ILE A 70 13.03 -18.45 19.33
CA ILE A 70 12.72 -19.83 18.98
C ILE A 70 12.78 -20.69 20.27
N LEU A 71 11.64 -21.21 20.72
CA LEU A 71 11.55 -22.13 21.86
C LEU A 71 11.58 -23.57 21.36
N GLY A 72 12.50 -24.37 21.92
CA GLY A 72 12.70 -25.76 21.55
C GLY A 72 13.33 -25.96 20.15
N LYS A 73 13.56 -27.22 19.78
CA LYS A 73 14.08 -27.59 18.45
C LYS A 73 12.96 -27.42 17.42
N VAL A 74 12.90 -26.26 16.77
CA VAL A 74 12.29 -26.20 15.44
C VAL A 74 13.18 -27.05 14.57
N GLU A 75 12.67 -28.20 14.11
CA GLU A 75 13.30 -28.94 13.02
C GLU A 75 13.25 -28.06 11.76
N GLU A 76 14.18 -27.11 11.69
CA GLU A 76 14.66 -26.67 10.41
C GLU A 76 15.24 -27.91 9.77
N LYS A 77 14.59 -28.41 8.70
CA LYS A 77 15.30 -29.22 7.73
C LYS A 77 16.46 -28.36 7.21
N GLN A 78 17.59 -28.44 7.90
CA GLN A 78 18.83 -27.75 7.60
C GLN A 78 19.26 -28.19 6.20
N SER A 79 18.89 -27.41 5.19
CA SER A 79 19.71 -27.31 3.99
C SER A 79 20.95 -26.55 4.42
N VAL A 80 22.01 -27.30 4.67
CA VAL A 80 23.34 -26.76 4.92
C VAL A 80 23.71 -25.80 3.78
N ILE A 81 24.02 -24.56 4.18
CA ILE A 81 24.70 -23.48 3.45
C ILE A 81 23.82 -22.64 2.51
N ASP A 82 23.23 -21.57 3.05
CA ASP A 82 22.96 -20.33 2.29
C ASP A 82 24.30 -19.66 1.97
N VAL A 83 24.85 -19.96 0.79
CA VAL A 83 25.90 -19.13 0.19
C VAL A 83 25.21 -17.91 -0.42
N PHE A 84 25.55 -16.72 0.08
CA PHE A 84 25.22 -15.45 -0.58
C PHE A 84 25.68 -15.49 -2.05
N ILE A 85 24.75 -15.61 -2.99
CA ILE A 85 25.03 -15.36 -4.40
C ILE A 85 24.94 -13.85 -4.62
N ALA A 86 26.09 -13.20 -4.72
CA ALA A 86 26.19 -11.92 -5.42
C ALA A 86 25.89 -12.18 -6.90
N GLN A 87 24.72 -11.74 -7.37
CA GLN A 87 24.44 -11.74 -8.80
C GLN A 87 25.27 -10.62 -9.46
N PRO A 88 26.13 -10.91 -10.46
CA PRO A 88 26.67 -9.86 -11.28
C PRO A 88 25.54 -9.30 -12.14
N GLN A 89 25.36 -7.97 -12.13
CA GLN A 89 24.56 -7.27 -13.11
C GLN A 89 25.13 -7.56 -14.50
N GLN A 90 24.40 -8.33 -15.31
CA GLN A 90 24.57 -8.34 -16.75
C GLN A 90 23.30 -7.80 -17.40
N THR A 91 23.48 -6.77 -18.20
CA THR A 91 22.52 -6.21 -19.15
C THR A 91 22.23 -7.26 -20.22
N VAL A 92 21.13 -8.00 -20.05
CA VAL A 92 20.62 -8.88 -21.10
C VAL A 92 19.89 -8.01 -22.11
N GLU A 93 20.37 -7.95 -23.35
CA GLU A 93 19.58 -7.40 -24.44
C GLU A 93 18.23 -8.13 -24.52
N PRO A 94 17.11 -7.43 -24.79
CA PRO A 94 15.80 -8.02 -24.68
C PRO A 94 15.54 -8.97 -25.85
N VAL A 95 15.84 -10.26 -25.65
CA VAL A 95 15.24 -11.34 -26.43
C VAL A 95 13.73 -11.23 -26.22
N LEU A 96 12.98 -11.15 -27.32
CA LEU A 96 11.54 -10.90 -27.38
C LEU A 96 10.76 -11.90 -26.50
N THR A 97 10.59 -11.56 -25.24
CA THR A 97 9.74 -12.30 -24.31
C THR A 97 8.29 -12.06 -24.71
N TRP A 98 7.53 -13.14 -24.92
CA TRP A 98 6.07 -13.05 -24.97
C TRP A 98 5.58 -12.61 -23.60
N SER A 99 5.51 -11.29 -23.46
CA SER A 99 4.92 -10.64 -22.32
C SER A 99 3.41 -10.89 -22.37
N TRP A 100 2.82 -11.23 -21.23
CA TRP A 100 1.37 -11.33 -21.04
C TRP A 100 0.59 -10.10 -21.57
N SER A 101 1.27 -8.96 -21.73
CA SER A 101 0.75 -7.77 -22.41
C SER A 101 0.43 -8.02 -23.89
N MET A 102 1.21 -8.81 -24.63
CA MET A 102 0.92 -9.14 -26.03
C MET A 102 -0.41 -9.88 -26.18
N LEU A 103 -0.73 -10.81 -25.27
CA LEU A 103 -2.02 -11.52 -25.26
C LEU A 103 -3.18 -10.55 -24.95
N LEU A 104 -2.98 -9.62 -24.01
CA LEU A 104 -3.98 -8.60 -23.69
C LEU A 104 -4.22 -7.65 -24.88
N TYR A 105 -3.16 -7.19 -25.54
CA TYR A 105 -3.26 -6.34 -26.73
C TYR A 105 -3.86 -7.08 -27.92
N ALA A 106 -3.51 -8.35 -28.14
CA ALA A 106 -4.11 -9.17 -29.18
C ALA A 106 -5.64 -9.33 -28.97
N GLY A 107 -6.07 -9.61 -27.73
CA GLY A 107 -7.49 -9.66 -27.40
C GLY A 107 -8.21 -8.32 -27.59
N MET A 108 -7.55 -7.21 -27.23
CA MET A 108 -8.05 -5.85 -27.49
C MET A 108 -8.21 -5.57 -28.99
N CYS A 109 -7.24 -5.97 -29.81
CA CYS A 109 -7.31 -5.83 -31.28
C CYS A 109 -8.45 -6.67 -31.87
N ILE A 110 -8.65 -7.91 -31.42
CA ILE A 110 -9.76 -8.76 -31.87
C ILE A 110 -11.11 -8.14 -31.47
N ALA A 111 -11.25 -7.67 -30.23
CA ALA A 111 -12.48 -7.02 -29.77
C ALA A 111 -12.77 -5.73 -30.55
N ALA A 112 -11.74 -4.93 -30.85
CA ALA A 112 -11.86 -3.74 -31.68
C ALA A 112 -12.27 -4.09 -33.12
N LEU A 113 -11.69 -5.14 -33.72
CA LEU A 113 -12.07 -5.62 -35.05
C LEU A 113 -13.54 -6.05 -35.10
N LEU A 114 -14.00 -6.82 -34.10
CA LEU A 114 -15.40 -7.23 -34.01
C LEU A 114 -16.36 -6.03 -33.87
N PHE A 115 -15.97 -5.01 -33.10
CA PHE A 115 -16.71 -3.76 -32.99
C PHE A 115 -16.78 -3.02 -34.35
N MET A 116 -15.65 -2.92 -35.06
CA MET A 116 -15.59 -2.29 -36.39
C MET A 116 -16.50 -3.01 -37.40
N VAL A 117 -16.53 -4.35 -37.41
CA VAL A 117 -17.43 -5.12 -38.28
C VAL A 117 -18.91 -4.79 -37.99
N LYS A 118 -19.31 -4.64 -36.72
CA LYS A 118 -20.68 -4.22 -36.36
C LYS A 118 -20.99 -2.82 -36.87
N LEU A 119 -20.05 -1.88 -36.72
CA LEU A 119 -20.22 -0.51 -37.19
C LEU A 119 -20.34 -0.45 -38.73
N ILE A 120 -19.51 -1.20 -39.45
CA ILE A 120 -19.58 -1.31 -40.92
C ILE A 120 -20.94 -1.90 -41.34
N LYS A 121 -21.45 -2.95 -40.69
CA LYS A 121 -22.78 -3.51 -40.99
C LYS A 121 -23.89 -2.47 -40.82
N LEU A 122 -23.82 -1.65 -39.78
CA LEU A 122 -24.77 -0.57 -39.54
C LEU A 122 -24.66 0.53 -40.61
N LEU A 123 -23.45 0.92 -40.99
CA LEU A 123 -23.22 1.88 -42.09
C LEU A 123 -23.76 1.34 -43.41
N VAL A 124 -23.48 0.08 -43.75
CA VAL A 124 -24.02 -0.57 -44.95
C VAL A 124 -25.55 -0.56 -44.94
N LEU A 125 -26.17 -0.85 -43.78
CA LEU A 125 -27.62 -0.79 -43.63
C LEU A 125 -28.15 0.64 -43.83
N PHE A 126 -27.43 1.64 -43.33
CA PHE A 126 -27.76 3.06 -43.51
C PHE A 126 -27.67 3.51 -44.98
N TYR A 127 -26.67 3.05 -45.74
CA TYR A 127 -26.52 3.43 -47.15
C TYR A 127 -27.48 2.69 -48.10
N LYS A 128 -27.84 1.43 -47.80
CA LYS A 128 -28.69 0.61 -48.67
C LYS A 128 -30.19 0.91 -48.60
N ASN A 129 -30.65 1.59 -47.54
CA ASN A 129 -32.07 1.81 -47.30
C ASN A 129 -32.48 3.27 -47.55
N PRO A 130 -33.71 3.51 -48.05
CA PRO A 130 -34.21 4.85 -48.32
C PRO A 130 -34.37 5.68 -47.04
N LYS A 131 -34.12 6.99 -47.14
CA LYS A 131 -34.06 7.93 -46.01
C LYS A 131 -35.13 9.00 -46.13
N ARG A 132 -35.78 9.33 -45.02
CA ARG A 132 -36.81 10.38 -44.94
C ARG A 132 -36.57 11.27 -43.73
N TRP A 133 -36.48 12.57 -43.95
CA TRP A 133 -36.41 13.55 -42.87
C TRP A 133 -37.79 13.79 -42.26
N LYS A 134 -37.83 13.88 -40.93
CA LYS A 134 -39.00 14.30 -40.16
C LYS A 134 -38.53 15.23 -39.03
N GLY A 135 -38.47 16.53 -39.30
CA GLY A 135 -37.87 17.51 -38.39
C GLY A 135 -36.35 17.28 -38.26
N ASN A 136 -35.83 17.29 -37.04
CA ASN A 136 -34.41 17.03 -36.73
C ASN A 136 -34.03 15.54 -36.68
N LEU A 137 -34.96 14.65 -37.06
CA LEU A 137 -34.80 13.20 -37.02
C LEU A 137 -34.71 12.63 -38.45
N LEU A 138 -33.74 11.75 -38.69
CA LEU A 138 -33.64 11.03 -39.96
C LEU A 138 -34.16 9.59 -39.81
N ILE A 139 -35.25 9.29 -40.50
CA ILE A 139 -35.88 7.96 -40.51
C ILE A 139 -35.35 7.17 -41.70
N VAL A 140 -34.85 5.97 -41.44
CA VAL A 140 -34.34 5.02 -42.45
C VAL A 140 -35.34 3.87 -42.56
N ASN A 141 -35.99 3.72 -43.70
CA ASN A 141 -37.00 2.67 -43.91
C ASN A 141 -36.32 1.36 -44.30
N LEU A 142 -36.42 0.34 -43.44
CA LEU A 142 -35.85 -0.98 -43.67
C LEU A 142 -36.77 -1.81 -44.56
N LEU A 143 -36.31 -2.05 -45.80
CA LEU A 143 -37.04 -2.87 -46.77
C LEU A 143 -37.19 -4.32 -46.25
N ASN A 144 -38.39 -4.89 -46.39
CA ASN A 144 -38.69 -6.29 -46.04
C ASN A 144 -38.47 -6.70 -44.57
N SER A 145 -38.38 -5.76 -43.62
CA SER A 145 -38.09 -6.01 -42.20
C SER A 145 -39.25 -5.62 -41.29
N ASN A 146 -39.40 -6.32 -40.15
CA ASN A 146 -40.28 -5.95 -39.03
C ASN A 146 -39.50 -5.27 -37.89
N ALA A 147 -38.19 -5.06 -38.05
CA ALA A 147 -37.34 -4.51 -37.00
C ALA A 147 -37.53 -2.99 -36.87
N ALA A 148 -37.56 -2.50 -35.64
CA ALA A 148 -37.42 -1.10 -35.30
C ALA A 148 -36.29 -0.95 -34.28
N PHE A 149 -35.40 0.01 -34.51
CA PHE A 149 -34.36 0.38 -33.56
C PHE A 149 -33.82 1.78 -33.89
N SER A 150 -33.15 2.38 -32.92
CA SER A 150 -32.58 3.72 -33.00
C SER A 150 -31.08 3.71 -32.79
N PHE A 151 -30.38 4.58 -33.51
CA PHE A 151 -28.94 4.76 -33.37
C PHE A 151 -28.58 6.23 -33.57
N PHE A 152 -28.03 6.86 -32.54
CA PHE A 152 -27.70 8.29 -32.53
C PHE A 152 -28.92 9.14 -32.91
N ASN A 153 -28.87 9.93 -33.98
CA ASN A 153 -29.99 10.75 -34.48
C ASN A 153 -30.82 10.04 -35.57
N TYR A 154 -30.61 8.74 -35.77
CA TYR A 154 -31.23 7.92 -36.81
C TYR A 154 -32.24 6.94 -36.20
N VAL A 155 -33.41 6.81 -36.82
CA VAL A 155 -34.41 5.80 -36.46
C VAL A 155 -34.61 4.87 -37.65
N PHE A 156 -34.36 3.57 -37.45
CA PHE A 156 -34.55 2.54 -38.45
C PHE A 156 -35.91 1.89 -38.24
N LEU A 157 -36.76 1.89 -39.26
CA LEU A 157 -38.15 1.46 -39.16
C LEU A 157 -38.50 0.47 -40.26
N GLY A 158 -38.96 -0.72 -39.86
CA GLY A 158 -39.40 -1.78 -40.76
C GLY A 158 -40.64 -1.41 -41.58
N GLU A 159 -40.62 -1.72 -42.87
CA GLU A 159 -41.75 -1.51 -43.78
C GLU A 159 -42.97 -2.40 -43.46
N LYS A 160 -42.74 -3.57 -42.86
CA LYS A 160 -43.78 -4.57 -42.58
C LYS A 160 -44.55 -4.33 -41.27
N ILE A 161 -44.20 -3.29 -40.52
CA ILE A 161 -44.89 -2.93 -39.26
C ILE A 161 -46.25 -2.32 -39.60
N GLN A 162 -47.32 -2.76 -38.92
CA GLN A 162 -48.66 -2.23 -39.17
C GLN A 162 -48.73 -0.72 -38.90
N SER A 163 -49.39 0.03 -39.78
CA SER A 163 -49.46 1.50 -39.73
C SER A 163 -50.02 2.06 -38.41
N LYS A 164 -50.87 1.30 -37.72
CA LYS A 164 -51.42 1.64 -36.40
C LYS A 164 -50.38 1.56 -35.28
N GLU A 165 -49.55 0.51 -35.28
CA GLU A 165 -48.49 0.27 -34.29
C GLU A 165 -47.24 1.12 -34.54
N GLN A 166 -47.01 1.47 -35.81
CA GLN A 166 -45.86 2.24 -36.27
C GLN A 166 -45.71 3.59 -35.54
N LYS A 167 -46.83 4.25 -35.19
CA LYS A 167 -46.80 5.53 -34.45
C LYS A 167 -46.27 5.34 -33.03
N THR A 168 -46.72 4.29 -32.33
CA THR A 168 -46.32 3.98 -30.95
C THR A 168 -44.87 3.53 -30.89
N ILE A 169 -44.45 2.66 -31.82
CA ILE A 169 -43.06 2.19 -31.93
C ILE A 169 -42.13 3.36 -32.25
N LEU A 170 -42.52 4.24 -33.18
CA LEU A 170 -41.73 5.43 -33.51
C LEU A 170 -41.53 6.36 -32.30
N GLN A 171 -42.55 6.54 -31.45
CA GLN A 171 -42.41 7.35 -30.23
C GLN A 171 -41.46 6.71 -29.22
N HIS A 172 -41.51 5.38 -29.06
CA HIS A 172 -40.57 4.64 -28.21
C HIS A 172 -39.13 4.81 -28.70
N GLU A 173 -38.88 4.59 -29.99
CA GLU A 173 -37.53 4.75 -30.60
C GLU A 173 -37.02 6.19 -30.53
N LEU A 174 -37.92 7.17 -30.61
CA LEU A 174 -37.57 8.58 -30.50
C LEU A 174 -37.04 8.92 -29.08
N VAL A 175 -37.54 8.26 -28.03
CA VAL A 175 -37.01 8.46 -26.67
C VAL A 175 -35.54 8.03 -26.57
N HIS A 176 -35.15 6.93 -27.22
CA HIS A 176 -33.75 6.48 -27.24
C HIS A 176 -32.81 7.50 -27.89
N VAL A 177 -33.29 8.18 -28.94
CA VAL A 177 -32.57 9.28 -29.60
C VAL A 177 -32.47 10.49 -28.66
N GLN A 178 -33.59 10.93 -28.07
CA GLN A 178 -33.63 12.08 -27.17
C GLN A 178 -32.74 11.91 -25.94
N GLU A 179 -32.78 10.71 -25.33
CA GLU A 179 -31.98 10.37 -24.15
C GLU A 179 -30.54 9.99 -24.48
N LYS A 180 -30.19 9.95 -25.77
CA LYS A 180 -28.85 9.60 -26.28
C LYS A 180 -28.36 8.23 -25.78
N HIS A 181 -29.26 7.24 -25.70
CA HIS A 181 -28.94 5.90 -25.20
C HIS A 181 -27.80 5.22 -25.99
N THR A 182 -27.64 5.56 -27.27
CA THR A 182 -26.51 5.09 -28.09
C THR A 182 -25.15 5.45 -27.51
N ILE A 183 -24.98 6.63 -26.87
CA ILE A 183 -23.70 7.06 -26.29
C ILE A 183 -23.32 6.14 -25.14
N ASP A 184 -24.26 5.82 -24.26
CA ASP A 184 -24.03 4.90 -23.14
C ASP A 184 -23.63 3.50 -23.63
N LEU A 185 -24.27 3.01 -24.70
CA LEU A 185 -23.93 1.70 -25.28
C LEU A 185 -22.53 1.70 -25.91
N LEU A 186 -22.15 2.80 -26.59
CA LEU A 186 -20.80 2.96 -27.13
C LEU A 186 -19.75 3.04 -26.02
N PHE A 187 -20.05 3.70 -24.91
CA PHE A 187 -19.18 3.74 -23.73
C PHE A 187 -18.91 2.33 -23.19
N PHE A 188 -19.93 1.49 -23.05
CA PHE A 188 -19.73 0.10 -22.60
C PHE A 188 -19.07 -0.80 -23.65
N GLU A 189 -19.28 -0.57 -24.95
CA GLU A 189 -18.51 -1.28 -25.99
C GLU A 189 -17.02 -0.90 -25.94
N ALA A 190 -16.67 0.37 -25.67
CA ALA A 190 -15.29 0.78 -25.44
C ALA A 190 -14.68 0.09 -24.21
N LEU A 191 -15.43 0.02 -23.11
CA LEU A 191 -15.00 -0.75 -21.93
C LEU A 191 -14.85 -2.25 -22.22
N ARG A 192 -15.69 -2.85 -23.07
CA ARG A 192 -15.55 -4.25 -23.49
C ARG A 192 -14.33 -4.49 -24.38
N ILE A 193 -13.86 -3.48 -25.11
CA ILE A 193 -12.60 -3.58 -25.85
C ILE A 193 -11.42 -3.56 -24.85
N ALA A 194 -11.42 -2.60 -23.93
CA ALA A 194 -10.36 -2.46 -22.92
C ALA A 194 -10.30 -3.65 -21.94
N PHE A 195 -11.46 -4.15 -21.51
CA PHE A 195 -11.62 -5.23 -20.54
C PHE A 195 -12.31 -6.45 -21.18
N TRP A 196 -11.85 -6.87 -22.37
CA TRP A 196 -12.49 -7.94 -23.15
C TRP A 196 -12.65 -9.26 -22.40
N PHE A 197 -11.71 -9.56 -21.48
CA PHE A 197 -11.70 -10.77 -20.66
C PHE A 197 -12.61 -10.68 -19.42
N ASN A 198 -13.13 -9.49 -19.08
CA ASN A 198 -13.87 -9.27 -17.85
C ASN A 198 -15.40 -9.40 -18.08
N PRO A 199 -16.07 -10.45 -17.56
CA PRO A 199 -17.49 -10.68 -17.78
C PRO A 199 -18.39 -9.60 -17.13
N LEU A 200 -17.91 -8.89 -16.11
CA LEU A 200 -18.72 -7.91 -15.37
C LEU A 200 -19.07 -6.68 -16.23
N VAL A 201 -18.20 -6.30 -17.17
CA VAL A 201 -18.49 -5.21 -18.11
C VAL A 201 -19.66 -5.58 -19.03
N TYR A 202 -19.76 -6.84 -19.43
CA TYR A 202 -20.90 -7.35 -20.20
C TYR A 202 -22.18 -7.34 -19.37
N MET A 203 -22.08 -7.62 -18.06
CA MET A 203 -23.22 -7.52 -17.14
C MET A 203 -23.70 -6.07 -16.97
N TYR A 204 -22.79 -5.11 -16.81
CA TYR A 204 -23.11 -3.68 -16.78
C TYR A 204 -23.85 -3.24 -18.04
N GLN A 205 -23.36 -3.62 -19.22
CA GLN A 205 -24.03 -3.32 -20.49
C GLN A 205 -25.44 -3.94 -20.55
N ALA A 206 -25.59 -5.19 -20.09
CA ALA A 206 -26.92 -5.80 -20.03
C ALA A 206 -27.89 -5.04 -19.11
N ARG A 207 -27.40 -4.46 -18.00
CA ARG A 207 -28.23 -3.69 -17.06
C ARG A 207 -28.58 -2.30 -17.58
N ILE A 208 -27.66 -1.62 -18.27
CA ILE A 208 -27.97 -0.33 -18.88
C ILE A 208 -28.99 -0.48 -20.02
N VAL A 209 -28.89 -1.56 -20.82
CA VAL A 209 -29.87 -1.87 -21.88
C VAL A 209 -31.25 -2.09 -21.27
N GLU A 210 -31.36 -2.93 -20.23
CA GLU A 210 -32.61 -3.17 -19.51
C GLU A 210 -33.21 -1.86 -18.97
N LEU A 211 -32.38 -0.96 -18.45
CA LEU A 211 -32.80 0.34 -17.95
C LEU A 211 -33.24 1.32 -19.06
N HIS A 212 -32.56 1.33 -20.21
CA HIS A 212 -32.95 2.15 -21.37
C HIS A 212 -34.33 1.80 -21.87
N GLU A 213 -34.66 0.51 -21.95
CA GLU A 213 -35.99 0.04 -22.31
C GLU A 213 -37.03 0.55 -21.29
N PHE A 214 -36.74 0.51 -19.99
CA PHE A 214 -37.66 1.03 -18.97
C PHE A 214 -37.88 2.55 -19.08
N ILE A 215 -36.83 3.31 -19.42
CA ILE A 215 -36.94 4.77 -19.65
C ILE A 215 -37.79 5.06 -20.88
N ALA A 216 -37.52 4.35 -21.98
CA ALA A 216 -38.25 4.49 -23.23
C ALA A 216 -39.72 4.13 -23.07
N ASP A 217 -40.02 3.01 -22.41
CA ASP A 217 -41.39 2.59 -22.10
C ASP A 217 -42.09 3.62 -21.18
N TYR A 218 -41.45 4.08 -20.11
CA TYR A 218 -42.04 5.03 -19.16
C TYR A 218 -42.37 6.40 -19.81
N LYS A 219 -41.52 6.90 -20.71
CA LYS A 219 -41.74 8.16 -21.42
C LYS A 219 -42.77 8.00 -22.55
N ALA A 220 -42.75 6.89 -23.28
CA ALA A 220 -43.73 6.61 -24.33
C ALA A 220 -45.16 6.46 -23.77
N LEU A 221 -45.31 5.90 -22.57
CA LEU A 221 -46.60 5.76 -21.88
C LEU A 221 -47.26 7.09 -21.47
N GLN A 222 -46.53 8.21 -21.45
CA GLN A 222 -47.15 9.51 -21.14
C GLN A 222 -48.07 10.01 -22.26
N HIS A 223 -47.95 9.45 -23.45
CA HIS A 223 -48.64 9.91 -24.66
C HIS A 223 -49.64 8.88 -25.24
N HIS A 224 -49.83 7.73 -24.60
CA HIS A 224 -50.67 6.63 -25.07
C HIS A 224 -51.48 5.96 -23.95
N ASP A 225 -52.58 5.28 -24.29
CA ASP A 225 -53.32 4.46 -23.34
C ASP A 225 -52.50 3.23 -22.92
N LYS A 226 -52.49 2.95 -21.61
CA LYS A 226 -51.64 1.88 -21.05
C LYS A 226 -52.00 0.51 -21.62
N LYS A 227 -53.29 0.22 -21.82
CA LYS A 227 -53.75 -1.10 -22.28
C LYS A 227 -53.36 -1.34 -23.74
N GLU A 228 -53.61 -0.36 -24.60
CA GLU A 228 -53.22 -0.41 -26.02
C GLU A 228 -51.69 -0.55 -26.18
N TYR A 229 -50.91 0.13 -25.33
CA TYR A 229 -49.44 0.01 -25.34
C TYR A 229 -48.96 -1.40 -24.97
N TYR A 230 -49.56 -2.04 -23.96
CA TYR A 230 -49.20 -3.41 -23.57
C TYR A 230 -49.54 -4.43 -24.66
N GLU A 231 -50.69 -4.28 -25.30
CA GLU A 231 -51.12 -5.15 -26.40
C GLU A 231 -50.17 -5.06 -27.59
N ASN A 232 -49.74 -3.85 -27.97
CA ASN A 232 -48.78 -3.62 -29.05
C ASN A 232 -47.37 -4.15 -28.70
N LEU A 233 -46.91 -3.96 -27.46
CA LEU A 233 -45.61 -4.47 -27.01
C LEU A 233 -45.57 -6.02 -27.01
N LEU A 234 -46.68 -6.66 -26.63
CA LEU A 234 -46.82 -8.12 -26.70
C LEU A 234 -46.88 -8.59 -28.16
N ALA A 235 -47.68 -7.93 -29.01
CA ALA A 235 -47.80 -8.29 -30.42
C ALA A 235 -46.45 -8.25 -31.17
N GLN A 236 -45.68 -7.16 -31.01
CA GLN A 236 -44.35 -6.99 -31.61
C GLN A 236 -43.35 -8.11 -31.25
N VAL A 237 -43.52 -8.69 -30.06
CA VAL A 237 -42.58 -9.64 -29.47
C VAL A 237 -42.91 -11.09 -29.81
N PHE A 238 -44.20 -11.41 -29.95
CA PHE A 238 -44.69 -12.78 -30.22
C PHE A 238 -44.71 -13.13 -31.72
N GLU A 239 -44.34 -12.21 -32.62
CA GLU A 239 -44.15 -12.50 -34.06
C GLU A 239 -42.94 -13.43 -34.32
N THR A 240 -43.18 -14.74 -34.20
CA THR A 240 -42.22 -15.82 -34.41
C THR A 240 -41.63 -15.85 -35.83
N LYS A 241 -40.30 -15.67 -35.96
CA LYS A 241 -39.47 -16.49 -36.88
C LYS A 241 -38.12 -16.84 -36.25
N ASN A 242 -37.85 -18.15 -36.26
CA ASN A 242 -36.66 -18.83 -35.77
C ASN A 242 -35.40 -18.41 -36.53
N ILE A 243 -34.38 -17.96 -35.79
CA ILE A 243 -32.98 -18.25 -36.12
C ILE A 243 -32.28 -18.64 -34.82
N SER A 244 -31.90 -19.92 -34.75
CA SER A 244 -31.11 -20.51 -33.66
C SER A 244 -29.68 -19.95 -33.69
N PHE A 245 -29.07 -19.82 -32.51
CA PHE A 245 -27.74 -19.27 -32.15
C PHE A 245 -27.71 -17.96 -31.33
N ILE A 246 -28.84 -17.47 -30.82
CA ILE A 246 -28.86 -16.57 -29.65
C ILE A 246 -29.98 -17.01 -28.71
N ASN A 247 -29.65 -17.19 -27.42
CA ASN A 247 -30.50 -17.83 -26.43
C ASN A 247 -31.89 -17.11 -26.29
N PRO A 248 -33.02 -17.78 -26.62
CA PRO A 248 -34.37 -17.22 -26.50
C PRO A 248 -34.76 -16.82 -25.06
N PHE A 249 -34.04 -17.33 -24.06
CA PHE A 249 -34.30 -17.08 -22.64
C PHE A 249 -34.17 -15.60 -22.21
N PHE A 250 -33.25 -14.82 -22.81
CA PHE A 250 -33.04 -13.42 -22.43
C PHE A 250 -34.15 -12.49 -22.90
N LYS A 251 -34.74 -12.76 -24.08
CA LYS A 251 -35.82 -11.94 -24.64
C LYS A 251 -37.07 -12.07 -23.78
N GLN A 252 -37.52 -13.30 -23.51
CA GLN A 252 -38.68 -13.61 -22.65
C GLN A 252 -38.53 -13.03 -21.24
N ALA A 253 -37.34 -13.13 -20.64
CA ALA A 253 -37.07 -12.56 -19.32
C ALA A 253 -37.11 -11.02 -19.30
N LEU A 254 -36.67 -10.35 -20.38
CA LEU A 254 -36.66 -8.88 -20.48
C LEU A 254 -38.08 -8.31 -20.64
N ILE A 255 -38.93 -8.96 -21.45
CA ILE A 255 -40.34 -8.55 -21.66
C ILE A 255 -41.13 -8.62 -20.36
N LYS A 256 -41.04 -9.74 -19.63
CA LYS A 256 -41.68 -9.89 -18.32
C LYS A 256 -41.29 -8.74 -17.38
N LYS A 257 -40.01 -8.38 -17.35
CA LYS A 257 -39.50 -7.31 -16.49
C LYS A 257 -39.96 -5.92 -16.93
N ARG A 258 -40.03 -5.64 -18.24
CA ARG A 258 -40.62 -4.40 -18.78
C ARG A 258 -42.06 -4.24 -18.32
N ILE A 259 -42.90 -5.25 -18.52
CA ILE A 259 -44.31 -5.22 -18.09
C ILE A 259 -44.44 -5.04 -16.58
N VAL A 260 -43.69 -5.82 -15.78
CA VAL A 260 -43.71 -5.69 -14.31
C VAL A 260 -43.28 -4.29 -13.88
N MET A 261 -42.25 -3.71 -14.50
CA MET A 261 -41.76 -2.37 -14.15
C MET A 261 -42.74 -1.27 -14.55
N LEU A 262 -43.40 -1.40 -15.69
CA LEU A 262 -44.43 -0.47 -16.16
C LEU A 262 -45.73 -0.54 -15.34
N SER A 263 -46.03 -1.70 -14.76
CA SER A 263 -47.18 -1.89 -13.85
C SER A 263 -46.96 -1.32 -12.44
N LYS A 264 -45.72 -0.92 -12.11
CA LYS A 264 -45.35 -0.49 -10.76
C LYS A 264 -45.72 0.97 -10.51
N SER A 265 -46.16 1.27 -9.29
CA SER A 265 -46.32 2.66 -8.83
C SER A 265 -44.98 3.35 -8.63
N LYS A 266 -44.95 4.68 -8.75
CA LYS A 266 -43.74 5.49 -8.56
C LYS A 266 -43.17 5.23 -7.16
N SER A 267 -41.86 4.94 -7.09
CA SER A 267 -41.12 4.82 -5.83
C SER A 267 -41.24 6.08 -4.97
N LYS A 268 -41.36 5.89 -3.65
CA LYS A 268 -41.40 7.00 -2.69
C LYS A 268 -40.06 7.75 -2.69
N GLN A 269 -40.10 9.08 -2.53
CA GLN A 269 -38.91 9.95 -2.43
C GLN A 269 -37.92 9.48 -1.36
N ILE A 270 -38.38 8.85 -0.26
CA ILE A 270 -37.51 8.31 0.79
C ILE A 270 -36.54 7.22 0.30
N HIS A 271 -36.86 6.49 -0.77
CA HIS A 271 -35.94 5.51 -1.35
C HIS A 271 -34.76 6.15 -2.11
N LEU A 272 -34.79 7.46 -2.35
CA LEU A 272 -33.65 8.20 -2.90
C LEU A 272 -32.43 8.20 -1.94
N PHE A 273 -32.64 8.07 -0.63
CA PHE A 273 -31.53 7.93 0.34
C PHE A 273 -30.70 6.65 0.12
N LYS A 274 -31.22 5.64 -0.58
CA LYS A 274 -30.45 4.42 -0.89
C LYS A 274 -29.23 4.72 -1.77
N TYR A 275 -29.25 5.78 -2.56
CA TYR A 275 -28.10 6.17 -3.39
C TYR A 275 -26.97 6.78 -2.56
N THR A 276 -27.27 7.32 -1.37
CA THR A 276 -26.27 7.80 -0.41
C THR A 276 -25.37 6.66 0.10
N LEU A 277 -25.80 5.40 0.00
CA LEU A 277 -25.00 4.21 0.32
C LEU A 277 -23.68 4.16 -0.47
N LEU A 278 -23.61 4.81 -1.64
CA LEU A 278 -22.39 4.88 -2.44
C LEU A 278 -21.26 5.67 -1.73
N LEU A 279 -21.58 6.67 -0.92
CA LEU A 279 -20.57 7.53 -0.27
C LEU A 279 -19.70 6.80 0.76
N PRO A 280 -20.27 6.12 1.80
CA PRO A 280 -19.46 5.36 2.76
C PRO A 280 -18.78 4.15 2.10
N MET A 281 -19.37 3.60 1.05
CA MET A 281 -18.79 2.50 0.28
C MET A 281 -17.51 2.94 -0.45
N VAL A 282 -17.57 4.05 -1.19
CA VAL A 282 -16.40 4.61 -1.88
C VAL A 282 -15.32 5.01 -0.88
N PHE A 283 -15.72 5.58 0.26
CA PHE A 283 -14.79 5.88 1.35
C PHE A 283 -14.11 4.60 1.89
N GLY A 284 -14.87 3.52 2.13
CA GLY A 284 -14.31 2.24 2.55
C GLY A 284 -13.37 1.60 1.51
N MET A 285 -13.70 1.72 0.22
CA MET A 285 -12.81 1.28 -0.86
C MET A 285 -11.53 2.11 -0.92
N LEU A 286 -11.62 3.43 -0.78
CA LEU A 286 -10.46 4.32 -0.73
C LEU A 286 -9.56 4.03 0.48
N MET A 287 -10.17 3.71 1.62
CA MET A 287 -9.46 3.24 2.81
C MET A 287 -8.74 1.91 2.55
N TYR A 288 -9.39 0.97 1.85
CA TYR A 288 -8.77 -0.30 1.47
C TYR A 288 -7.62 -0.12 0.46
N THR A 289 -7.80 0.70 -0.59
CA THR A 289 -6.74 0.95 -1.58
C THR A 289 -5.56 1.72 -0.99
N SER A 290 -5.81 2.57 0.01
CA SER A 290 -4.76 3.37 0.66
C SER A 290 -4.07 2.61 1.81
N SER A 291 -4.72 1.63 2.44
CA SER A 291 -4.16 0.82 3.54
C SER A 291 -3.39 -0.41 3.08
N TYR A 292 -3.48 -0.79 1.79
CA TYR A 292 -2.70 -1.88 1.25
C TYR A 292 -1.22 -1.47 1.07
N SER A 293 -0.41 -1.80 2.07
CA SER A 293 1.05 -1.74 2.03
C SER A 293 1.56 -2.72 0.98
N GLN A 294 2.12 -2.21 -0.12
CA GLN A 294 3.11 -3.00 -0.85
C GLN A 294 4.32 -3.16 0.08
N ASP A 295 4.80 -4.39 0.26
CA ASP A 295 6.13 -4.63 0.83
C ASP A 295 7.11 -3.65 0.16
N PRO A 296 7.89 -2.88 0.94
CA PRO A 296 8.91 -2.04 0.35
C PRO A 296 9.95 -2.95 -0.30
N LYS A 297 9.81 -3.18 -1.61
CA LYS A 297 10.98 -3.36 -2.45
C LYS A 297 11.81 -2.10 -2.23
N SER A 298 12.94 -2.30 -1.55
CA SER A 298 14.04 -1.37 -1.36
C SER A 298 14.07 -0.33 -2.48
N THR A 299 13.39 0.78 -2.23
CA THR A 299 13.58 2.02 -2.95
C THR A 299 13.94 2.97 -1.85
N THR A 300 15.25 3.10 -1.64
CA THR A 300 15.87 4.11 -0.81
C THR A 300 15.31 5.46 -1.27
N LYS A 301 14.24 5.93 -0.62
CA LYS A 301 13.99 7.36 -0.51
C LYS A 301 14.73 7.79 0.72
N THR A 302 15.92 8.30 0.48
CA THR A 302 16.72 9.07 1.41
C THR A 302 15.87 10.24 1.91
N THR A 303 15.19 10.05 3.03
CA THR A 303 15.09 11.11 4.03
C THR A 303 16.27 10.89 4.95
N HIS A 304 17.44 11.36 4.50
CA HIS A 304 18.52 11.62 5.42
C HIS A 304 18.05 12.79 6.29
N GLU A 305 17.69 12.53 7.56
CA GLU A 305 18.06 13.49 8.59
C GLU A 305 19.59 13.47 8.62
N ASP A 306 20.19 14.32 7.78
CA ASP A 306 21.62 14.52 7.76
C ASP A 306 22.06 14.90 9.17
N THR A 307 22.91 14.05 9.74
CA THR A 307 23.72 14.39 10.92
C THR A 307 24.56 15.66 10.68
N SER A 308 24.67 16.13 9.42
CA SER A 308 25.34 17.37 9.01
C SER A 308 24.62 18.67 9.42
N THR A 309 23.30 18.72 9.65
CA THR A 309 22.62 20.02 9.93
C THR A 309 22.80 20.52 11.37
N LYS A 310 23.28 19.66 12.27
CA LYS A 310 23.55 20.00 13.67
C LYS A 310 24.80 20.86 13.86
N ASP A 311 25.76 20.73 12.95
CA ASP A 311 27.04 21.46 12.99
C ASP A 311 27.03 22.71 12.08
N MET A 312 25.98 22.89 11.27
CA MET A 312 25.82 24.05 10.39
C MET A 312 25.41 25.28 11.20
N THR A 313 25.99 26.43 10.87
CA THR A 313 25.53 27.74 11.35
C THR A 313 24.11 28.05 10.85
N ASP A 314 23.43 29.01 11.48
CA ASP A 314 22.06 29.39 11.08
C ASP A 314 22.02 29.90 9.63
N ASP A 315 23.04 30.65 9.19
CA ASP A 315 23.14 31.15 7.81
C ASP A 315 23.34 30.01 6.80
N GLU A 316 24.18 29.02 7.11
CA GLU A 316 24.39 27.84 6.27
C GLU A 316 23.12 27.00 6.16
N LEU A 317 22.37 26.88 7.25
CA LEU A 317 21.11 26.15 7.27
C LEU A 317 20.02 26.86 6.44
N VAL A 318 19.96 28.19 6.53
CA VAL A 318 19.07 29.01 5.68
C VAL A 318 19.47 28.89 4.22
N GLN A 319 20.77 28.93 3.91
CA GLN A 319 21.24 28.82 2.53
C GLN A 319 20.93 27.43 1.94
N LYS A 320 21.10 26.35 2.71
CA LYS A 320 20.71 24.99 2.29
C LYS A 320 19.25 24.93 1.84
N TYR A 321 18.34 25.49 2.64
CA TYR A 321 16.91 25.51 2.31
C TYR A 321 16.58 26.47 1.15
N TYR A 322 17.36 27.53 0.97
CA TYR A 322 17.23 28.43 -0.16
C TYR A 322 17.60 27.72 -1.47
N ASP A 323 18.70 26.97 -1.50
CA ASP A 323 19.14 26.22 -2.68
C ASP A 323 18.10 25.13 -3.05
N GLU A 324 17.55 24.44 -2.05
CA GLU A 324 16.46 23.48 -2.25
C GLU A 324 15.21 24.14 -2.85
N LEU A 325 14.88 25.37 -2.44
CA LEU A 325 13.78 26.15 -3.01
C LEU A 325 14.04 26.54 -4.47
N GLU A 326 15.27 26.85 -4.86
CA GLU A 326 15.61 27.11 -6.26
C GLU A 326 15.43 25.86 -7.14
N GLU A 327 15.87 24.69 -6.66
CA GLU A 327 15.68 23.42 -7.37
C GLU A 327 14.19 23.06 -7.52
N LEU A 328 13.40 23.25 -6.46
CA LEU A 328 11.96 23.01 -6.46
C LEU A 328 11.19 24.01 -7.33
N GLY A 329 11.62 25.28 -7.31
CA GLY A 329 11.06 26.35 -8.14
C GLY A 329 11.33 26.15 -9.63
N ALA A 330 12.48 25.58 -9.98
CA ALA A 330 12.84 25.24 -11.36
C ALA A 330 12.08 24.03 -11.91
N SER A 331 11.63 23.11 -11.05
CA SER A 331 11.08 21.80 -11.46
C SER A 331 9.56 21.65 -11.35
N SER A 332 8.89 22.32 -10.40
CA SER A 332 7.53 21.92 -10.00
C SER A 332 6.39 22.83 -10.46
N GLY A 333 6.63 24.11 -10.78
CA GLY A 333 5.58 25.04 -11.23
C GLY A 333 4.37 25.22 -10.29
N ASN A 334 4.35 24.60 -9.10
CA ASN A 334 3.20 24.56 -8.19
C ASN A 334 3.51 25.32 -6.90
N SER A 335 3.46 26.66 -6.97
CA SER A 335 3.82 27.58 -5.89
C SER A 335 3.06 27.34 -4.57
N ALA A 336 1.88 26.70 -4.62
CA ALA A 336 1.08 26.38 -3.44
C ALA A 336 1.68 25.26 -2.59
N GLU A 337 2.38 24.31 -3.20
CA GLU A 337 2.99 23.16 -2.51
C GLU A 337 4.28 23.59 -1.81
N ILE A 338 5.11 24.39 -2.50
CA ILE A 338 6.29 25.06 -1.92
C ILE A 338 5.88 25.94 -0.72
N PHE A 339 4.82 26.74 -0.87
CA PHE A 339 4.30 27.56 0.22
C PHE A 339 3.86 26.70 1.41
N LYS A 340 3.18 25.57 1.19
CA LYS A 340 2.70 24.71 2.29
C LYS A 340 3.85 24.05 3.07
N GLU A 341 4.93 23.70 2.37
CA GLU A 341 6.08 22.99 2.94
C GLU A 341 7.02 23.92 3.73
N TYR A 342 7.30 25.10 3.19
CA TYR A 342 8.22 26.07 3.83
C TYR A 342 7.51 27.10 4.72
N MET A 343 6.18 27.20 4.62
CA MET A 343 5.32 27.99 5.52
C MET A 343 4.21 27.11 6.12
N PRO A 344 4.56 26.12 6.97
CA PRO A 344 3.56 25.29 7.62
C PRO A 344 2.62 26.16 8.47
N LYS A 345 1.32 25.88 8.39
CA LYS A 345 0.33 26.49 9.28
C LYS A 345 0.57 25.95 10.69
N THR A 346 1.38 26.64 11.49
CA THR A 346 1.63 26.28 12.88
C THR A 346 0.89 27.23 13.81
N ASP A 347 0.20 26.66 14.79
CA ASP A 347 -0.38 27.39 15.92
C ASP A 347 0.68 27.74 16.99
N LYS A 348 1.95 27.43 16.71
CA LYS A 348 3.08 27.61 17.63
C LYS A 348 3.49 29.09 17.68
N TYR A 349 3.65 29.63 18.88
CA TYR A 349 4.21 30.96 19.06
C TYR A 349 5.72 31.02 18.73
N ILE A 350 6.44 29.94 19.08
CA ILE A 350 7.88 29.77 18.85
C ILE A 350 8.09 28.61 17.86
N LEU A 351 8.64 28.92 16.68
CA LEU A 351 9.13 27.94 15.70
C LEU A 351 10.41 27.25 16.21
N THR A 352 10.61 26.00 15.80
CA THR A 352 11.90 25.31 15.94
C THR A 352 12.98 25.95 15.05
N ARG A 353 14.26 25.65 15.33
CA ARG A 353 15.40 26.15 14.54
C ARG A 353 15.26 25.85 13.05
N GLU A 354 14.79 24.65 12.73
CA GLU A 354 14.59 24.22 11.34
C GLU A 354 13.39 24.93 10.68
N GLU A 355 12.26 25.01 11.37
CA GLU A 355 11.07 25.75 10.89
C GLU A 355 11.40 27.23 10.69
N TYR A 356 12.23 27.81 11.55
CA TYR A 356 12.75 29.17 11.40
C TYR A 356 13.61 29.32 10.15
N ALA A 357 14.58 28.41 9.95
CA ALA A 357 15.49 28.46 8.81
C ALA A 357 14.76 28.27 7.47
N LYS A 358 13.80 27.33 7.40
CA LYS A 358 12.93 27.14 6.21
C LYS A 358 12.13 28.38 5.89
N ARG A 359 11.54 29.02 6.91
CA ARG A 359 10.77 30.25 6.75
C ARG A 359 11.65 31.42 6.30
N ALA A 360 12.84 31.57 6.88
CA ALA A 360 13.81 32.58 6.48
C ALA A 360 14.25 32.41 5.01
N ALA A 361 14.58 31.18 4.62
CA ALA A 361 14.95 30.82 3.26
C ALA A 361 13.82 31.13 2.26
N PHE A 362 12.58 30.83 2.62
CA PHE A 362 11.41 31.10 1.79
C PHE A 362 11.16 32.60 1.57
N PHE A 363 11.27 33.42 2.62
CA PHE A 363 11.15 34.87 2.47
C PHE A 363 12.29 35.48 1.66
N LYS A 364 13.52 34.99 1.85
CA LYS A 364 14.67 35.34 1.01
C LYS A 364 14.38 35.04 -0.46
N PHE A 365 13.98 33.80 -0.76
CA PHE A 365 13.62 33.36 -2.10
C PHE A 365 12.54 34.23 -2.77
N LEU A 366 11.45 34.55 -2.07
CA LEU A 366 10.41 35.42 -2.63
C LEU A 366 10.92 36.82 -2.94
N THR A 367 11.72 37.38 -2.04
CA THR A 367 12.28 38.72 -2.17
C THR A 367 13.26 38.79 -3.34
N ASP A 368 14.14 37.80 -3.45
CA ASP A 368 15.12 37.70 -4.54
C ASP A 368 14.41 37.54 -5.89
N LYS A 369 13.33 36.72 -5.98
CA LYS A 369 12.53 36.58 -7.20
C LYS A 369 11.77 37.85 -7.58
N GLU A 370 11.29 38.62 -6.61
CA GLU A 370 10.65 39.91 -6.86
C GLU A 370 11.65 40.93 -7.43
N ILE A 371 12.85 41.01 -6.85
CA ILE A 371 13.94 41.87 -7.34
C ILE A 371 14.36 41.45 -8.75
N GLU A 372 14.61 40.16 -8.98
CA GLU A 372 14.96 39.64 -10.31
C GLU A 372 13.89 39.99 -11.36
N GLY A 373 12.61 39.92 -10.99
CA GLY A 373 11.49 40.30 -11.84
C GLY A 373 11.52 41.79 -12.19
N LYS A 374 11.61 42.65 -11.18
CA LYS A 374 11.66 44.12 -11.33
C LYS A 374 12.94 44.61 -12.03
N GLN A 375 14.02 43.86 -11.91
CA GLN A 375 15.26 44.14 -12.64
C GLN A 375 15.11 43.80 -14.13
N LYS A 376 14.40 42.73 -14.47
CA LYS A 376 14.13 42.34 -15.87
C LYS A 376 13.14 43.26 -16.57
N ASP A 377 12.16 43.80 -15.84
CA ASP A 377 11.18 44.73 -16.40
C ASP A 377 11.62 46.21 -16.37
N GLY A 378 12.74 46.51 -15.71
CA GLY A 378 13.32 47.85 -15.59
C GLY A 378 12.61 48.78 -14.61
N SER A 379 11.69 48.26 -13.78
CA SER A 379 10.92 49.02 -12.78
C SER A 379 11.55 49.05 -11.38
N LEU A 380 12.72 48.41 -11.20
CA LEU A 380 13.40 48.34 -9.90
C LEU A 380 13.74 49.73 -9.36
N THR A 381 13.21 50.06 -8.18
CA THR A 381 13.51 51.31 -7.47
C THR A 381 14.43 51.08 -6.27
N GLN A 382 15.08 52.15 -5.79
CA GLN A 382 15.86 52.09 -4.55
C GLN A 382 14.99 51.74 -3.33
N GLU A 383 13.73 52.17 -3.34
CA GLU A 383 12.75 51.82 -2.30
C GLU A 383 12.43 50.31 -2.28
N ASP A 384 12.43 49.64 -3.44
CA ASP A 384 12.24 48.18 -3.52
C ASP A 384 13.42 47.43 -2.89
N ILE A 385 14.65 47.92 -3.12
CA ILE A 385 15.87 47.38 -2.52
C ILE A 385 15.83 47.58 -0.99
N GLU A 386 15.53 48.79 -0.51
CA GLU A 386 15.40 49.04 0.94
C GLU A 386 14.27 48.25 1.60
N ARG A 387 13.18 47.97 0.87
CA ARG A 387 12.06 47.13 1.33
C ARG A 387 12.45 45.66 1.41
N SER A 388 13.25 45.17 0.46
CA SER A 388 13.77 43.80 0.48
C SER A 388 14.66 43.54 1.69
N GLU A 389 15.56 44.47 2.01
CA GLU A 389 16.43 44.39 3.18
C GLU A 389 15.65 44.37 4.50
N LYS A 390 14.48 45.02 4.53
CA LYS A 390 13.56 45.02 5.69
C LYS A 390 12.61 43.80 5.75
N SER A 391 12.50 43.03 4.67
CA SER A 391 11.57 41.88 4.55
C SER A 391 12.22 40.54 4.92
N PHE A 392 13.55 40.52 5.05
CA PHE A 392 14.30 39.43 5.69
C PHE A 392 13.85 39.28 7.16
N PRO A 393 13.92 38.10 7.79
CA PRO A 393 13.74 38.02 9.24
C PRO A 393 14.63 39.07 9.91
N LYS A 394 14.03 39.92 10.75
CA LYS A 394 14.72 41.00 11.51
C LYS A 394 15.88 40.48 12.38
N HIS A 395 16.01 39.16 12.50
CA HIS A 395 16.89 38.42 13.37
C HIS A 395 17.84 37.62 12.48
N LYS A 396 19.15 37.76 12.69
CA LYS A 396 20.13 37.05 11.86
C LYS A 396 20.28 35.61 12.32
N THR A 397 20.19 35.38 13.62
CA THR A 397 20.28 34.05 14.22
C THR A 397 18.95 33.59 14.81
N TYR A 398 18.85 32.29 15.09
CA TYR A 398 17.74 31.72 15.83
C TYR A 398 17.70 32.21 17.28
N GLU A 399 18.84 32.52 17.89
CA GLU A 399 18.91 33.12 19.22
C GLU A 399 18.32 34.54 19.25
N ASP A 400 18.66 35.39 18.28
CA ASP A 400 18.06 36.72 18.13
C ASP A 400 16.53 36.65 18.01
N TYR A 401 16.04 35.64 17.28
CA TYR A 401 14.61 35.37 17.13
C TYR A 401 13.96 34.98 18.47
N LEU A 402 14.62 34.12 19.26
CA LEU A 402 14.13 33.73 20.59
C LEU A 402 14.11 34.92 21.56
N GLU A 403 15.08 35.83 21.49
CA GLU A 403 15.09 37.04 22.32
C GLU A 403 13.97 37.99 21.94
N TYR A 404 13.74 38.23 20.64
CA TYR A 404 12.60 39.02 20.18
C TYR A 404 11.28 38.44 20.64
N LYS A 405 11.11 37.10 20.60
CA LYS A 405 9.89 36.43 21.06
C LYS A 405 9.61 36.57 22.56
N LYS A 406 10.56 37.06 23.36
CA LYS A 406 10.33 37.41 24.77
C LYS A 406 9.76 38.81 24.96
N THR A 407 9.85 39.67 23.95
CA THR A 407 9.40 41.07 24.01
C THR A 407 7.88 41.19 24.01
N ASP A 408 7.36 42.24 24.65
CA ASP A 408 5.93 42.56 24.62
C ASP A 408 5.45 42.87 23.20
N GLU A 409 6.30 43.46 22.35
CA GLU A 409 5.99 43.73 20.94
C GLU A 409 5.67 42.44 20.18
N ALA A 410 6.53 41.41 20.33
CA ALA A 410 6.33 40.13 19.66
C ALA A 410 5.09 39.39 20.16
N LYS A 411 4.82 39.46 21.48
CA LYS A 411 3.61 38.89 22.09
C LYS A 411 2.36 39.58 21.52
N LEU A 412 2.31 40.91 21.57
CA LEU A 412 1.17 41.71 21.07
C LEU A 412 0.93 41.53 19.57
N SER A 413 1.99 41.49 18.75
CA SER A 413 1.90 41.29 17.30
C SER A 413 1.23 39.95 16.95
N TRP A 414 1.66 38.86 17.60
CA TRP A 414 1.05 37.55 17.39
C TRP A 414 -0.39 37.46 17.92
N GLU A 415 -0.64 38.06 19.08
CA GLU A 415 -1.96 38.13 19.70
C GLU A 415 -2.99 38.97 18.91
N SER A 416 -2.53 39.84 18.00
CA SER A 416 -3.38 40.69 17.14
C SER A 416 -3.99 39.94 15.96
N ASN A 417 -3.47 38.76 15.61
CA ASN A 417 -4.01 37.95 14.52
C ASN A 417 -5.29 37.23 14.95
N THR A 418 -6.43 37.74 14.47
CA THR A 418 -7.78 37.27 14.81
C THR A 418 -8.62 36.87 13.58
N LYS A 419 -8.01 36.82 12.38
CA LYS A 419 -8.71 36.60 11.09
C LYS A 419 -9.36 35.22 10.92
N ASP A 420 -9.08 34.30 11.81
CA ASP A 420 -9.55 32.92 11.78
C ASP A 420 -10.58 32.60 12.88
N GLY A 421 -11.09 33.62 13.58
CA GLY A 421 -12.04 33.44 14.69
C GLY A 421 -11.39 32.94 15.99
N ILE A 422 -10.05 32.88 16.03
CA ILE A 422 -9.28 32.41 17.18
C ILE A 422 -8.63 33.61 17.89
N LEU A 423 -8.95 33.80 19.17
CA LEU A 423 -8.23 34.74 20.02
C LEU A 423 -6.98 34.06 20.59
N ARG A 424 -5.84 34.70 20.42
CA ARG A 424 -4.53 34.18 20.86
C ARG A 424 -4.03 34.96 22.07
N LEU A 425 -3.45 34.29 23.07
CA LEU A 425 -2.85 34.91 24.25
C LEU A 425 -1.51 34.22 24.55
N VAL A 426 -0.44 35.00 24.75
CA VAL A 426 0.86 34.46 25.19
C VAL A 426 1.07 34.86 26.65
N VAL A 427 1.28 33.86 27.50
CA VAL A 427 1.59 34.06 28.92
C VAL A 427 2.79 33.20 29.33
N ASP A 428 3.58 33.68 30.27
CA ASP A 428 4.73 32.90 30.75
C ASP A 428 4.28 31.71 31.61
N ASP A 429 3.27 31.90 32.46
CA ASP A 429 2.60 30.88 33.26
C ASP A 429 1.09 31.17 33.32
N PHE A 430 0.26 30.21 32.90
CA PHE A 430 -1.20 30.35 32.94
C PHE A 430 -1.76 30.37 34.37
N LYS A 431 -1.12 29.66 35.31
CA LYS A 431 -1.56 29.62 36.71
C LYS A 431 -1.13 30.85 37.50
N ASN A 432 -0.14 31.60 37.00
CA ASN A 432 0.44 32.75 37.69
C ASN A 432 0.73 33.89 36.70
N MET A 433 -0.35 34.51 36.21
CA MET A 433 -0.28 35.62 35.26
C MET A 433 0.15 36.93 35.95
N THR A 434 0.97 37.72 35.27
CA THR A 434 1.22 39.12 35.63
C THR A 434 -0.05 39.96 35.47
N ALA A 435 -0.13 41.11 36.16
CA ALA A 435 -1.28 42.02 36.03
C ALA A 435 -1.53 42.48 34.57
N ALA A 436 -0.47 42.59 33.78
CA ALA A 436 -0.56 42.91 32.35
C ALA A 436 -1.14 41.75 31.54
N GLU A 437 -0.71 40.51 31.80
CA GLU A 437 -1.25 39.29 31.18
C GLU A 437 -2.73 39.08 31.53
N GLN A 438 -3.10 39.26 32.81
CA GLN A 438 -4.47 39.14 33.27
C GLN A 438 -5.38 40.16 32.57
N LYS A 439 -4.94 41.41 32.44
CA LYS A 439 -5.69 42.44 31.71
C LYS A 439 -5.91 42.09 30.23
N ARG A 440 -4.92 41.46 29.58
CA ARG A 440 -5.05 40.97 28.19
C ARG A 440 -6.01 39.78 28.10
N TYR A 441 -5.94 38.85 29.06
CA TYR A 441 -6.85 37.73 29.19
C TYR A 441 -8.30 38.20 29.33
N ASP A 442 -8.58 39.08 30.29
CA ASP A 442 -9.93 39.61 30.55
C ASP A 442 -10.51 40.32 29.32
N LYS A 443 -9.67 41.04 28.57
CA LYS A 443 -10.07 41.69 27.32
C LYS A 443 -10.51 40.67 26.25
N LYS A 444 -9.75 39.57 26.09
CA LYS A 444 -10.07 38.51 25.12
C LYS A 444 -11.32 37.72 25.55
N MET A 445 -11.49 37.51 26.85
CA MET A 445 -12.71 36.91 27.39
C MET A 445 -13.96 37.73 27.09
N LYS A 446 -13.90 39.06 27.26
CA LYS A 446 -14.99 39.96 26.84
C LYS A 446 -15.29 39.89 25.35
N MET A 447 -14.27 39.69 24.51
CA MET A 447 -14.45 39.56 23.07
C MET A 447 -15.18 38.26 22.71
N ILE A 448 -14.77 37.13 23.30
CA ILE A 448 -15.44 35.83 23.09
C ILE A 448 -16.89 35.82 23.60
N GLN A 449 -17.17 36.53 24.70
CA GLN A 449 -18.53 36.58 25.26
C GLN A 449 -19.49 37.48 24.47
N ASN A 450 -18.97 38.51 23.80
CA ASN A 450 -19.80 39.54 23.16
C ASN A 450 -19.90 39.40 21.63
N ASP A 451 -19.06 38.58 21.00
CA ASP A 451 -18.96 38.47 19.55
C ASP A 451 -18.93 36.99 19.12
N ASP A 452 -20.00 36.57 18.45
CA ASP A 452 -20.21 35.19 17.96
C ASP A 452 -19.16 34.75 16.94
N TYR A 453 -18.38 35.68 16.38
CA TYR A 453 -17.28 35.36 15.48
C TYR A 453 -16.12 34.64 16.20
N PHE A 454 -15.91 34.91 17.49
CA PHE A 454 -14.82 34.32 18.26
C PHE A 454 -15.28 33.10 19.06
N ASN A 455 -14.99 31.91 18.55
CA ASN A 455 -15.39 30.65 19.19
C ASN A 455 -14.25 29.95 19.94
N THR A 456 -13.01 30.43 19.81
CA THR A 456 -11.83 29.75 20.38
C THR A 456 -10.87 30.73 21.05
N LEU A 457 -10.48 30.46 22.30
CA LEU A 457 -9.32 31.09 22.96
C LEU A 457 -8.15 30.11 22.95
N MET A 458 -7.03 30.52 22.38
CA MET A 458 -5.76 29.80 22.43
C MET A 458 -4.78 30.52 23.37
N ILE A 459 -4.38 29.85 24.42
CA ILE A 459 -3.38 30.34 25.38
C ILE A 459 -2.11 29.53 25.20
N VAL A 460 -1.01 30.20 24.88
CA VAL A 460 0.29 29.57 24.68
C VAL A 460 1.20 29.93 25.84
N THR A 461 1.70 28.90 26.51
CA THR A 461 2.78 28.98 27.50
C THR A 461 4.08 28.43 26.91
N LYS A 462 5.18 28.48 27.67
CA LYS A 462 6.49 27.95 27.22
C LYS A 462 6.43 26.48 26.76
N ASN A 463 5.56 25.68 27.36
CA ASN A 463 5.51 24.23 27.16
C ASN A 463 4.13 23.70 26.80
N THR A 464 3.08 24.52 26.84
CA THR A 464 1.69 24.06 26.72
C THR A 464 0.89 24.99 25.83
N ILE A 465 0.00 24.42 25.03
CA ILE A 465 -1.03 25.17 24.30
C ILE A 465 -2.37 24.75 24.88
N LEU A 466 -3.12 25.70 25.42
CA LEU A 466 -4.47 25.49 25.91
C LEU A 466 -5.44 26.04 24.86
N LYS A 467 -6.27 25.18 24.28
CA LYS A 467 -7.35 25.61 23.36
C LYS A 467 -8.68 25.45 24.06
N MET A 468 -9.41 26.56 24.22
CA MET A 468 -10.75 26.58 24.77
C MET A 468 -11.73 26.88 23.64
N GLN A 469 -12.56 25.91 23.29
CA GLN A 469 -13.65 26.08 22.32
C GLN A 469 -14.96 26.35 23.06
N VAL A 470 -15.65 27.42 22.69
CA VAL A 470 -16.97 27.77 23.20
C VAL A 470 -18.00 27.10 22.32
N ASN A 471 -18.25 25.81 22.59
CA ASN A 471 -19.40 25.07 22.06
C ASN A 471 -20.28 24.66 23.25
N ASP A 472 -21.57 24.98 23.15
CA ASP A 472 -22.67 24.82 24.11
C ASP A 472 -22.87 25.92 25.17
N ILE A 473 -24.05 26.55 25.03
CA ILE A 473 -24.73 27.44 25.98
C ILE A 473 -25.27 26.67 27.20
N ASP A 474 -25.14 25.34 27.27
CA ASP A 474 -25.57 24.55 28.42
C ASP A 474 -24.37 23.98 29.22
N GLY A 475 -23.78 24.84 30.05
CA GLY A 475 -23.26 24.42 31.36
C GLY A 475 -21.81 23.93 31.48
N LYS A 476 -20.84 24.45 30.72
CA LYS A 476 -19.41 24.26 31.03
C LYS A 476 -18.83 25.45 31.80
N LYS A 477 -18.33 25.19 33.02
CA LYS A 477 -17.63 26.17 33.85
C LYS A 477 -16.40 26.72 33.12
N ILE A 478 -16.30 28.05 33.08
CA ILE A 478 -15.13 28.78 32.59
C ILE A 478 -14.06 28.69 33.66
N PRO A 479 -12.88 28.07 33.41
CA PRO A 479 -11.86 27.93 34.43
C PRO A 479 -11.29 29.30 34.83
N ASN A 480 -11.35 29.60 36.12
CA ASN A 480 -10.77 30.81 36.70
C ASN A 480 -9.30 30.51 37.08
N PRO A 481 -8.30 31.32 36.64
CA PRO A 481 -6.90 31.11 36.99
C PRO A 481 -6.61 31.07 38.50
N GLY A 482 -7.53 31.55 39.35
CA GLY A 482 -7.40 31.52 40.82
C GLY A 482 -8.22 30.45 41.57
N ASN A 483 -8.88 29.50 40.91
CA ASN A 483 -9.76 28.53 41.56
C ASN A 483 -9.22 27.09 41.44
N GLU A 484 -8.82 26.48 42.57
CA GLU A 484 -8.25 25.12 42.61
C GLU A 484 -9.25 24.01 42.26
N ASN A 485 -10.56 24.32 42.20
CA ASN A 485 -11.64 23.33 42.03
C ASN A 485 -12.24 23.25 40.61
N ASP A 486 -11.74 24.02 39.65
CA ASP A 486 -12.21 23.93 38.26
C ASP A 486 -11.35 22.90 37.50
N GLU A 487 -11.93 21.73 37.19
CA GLU A 487 -11.32 20.77 36.27
C GLU A 487 -11.24 21.37 34.87
N VAL A 488 -10.10 21.96 34.57
CA VAL A 488 -9.72 22.37 33.22
C VAL A 488 -9.70 21.10 32.36
N ILE A 489 -10.51 21.03 31.30
CA ILE A 489 -10.27 20.09 30.20
C ILE A 489 -8.99 20.58 29.52
N VAL A 490 -7.85 20.26 30.13
CA VAL A 490 -6.55 20.40 29.53
C VAL A 490 -6.52 19.28 28.50
N GLU A 491 -6.56 19.64 27.22
CA GLU A 491 -5.96 18.76 26.22
C GLU A 491 -4.47 18.75 26.56
N HIS A 492 -4.09 17.90 27.52
CA HIS A 492 -2.71 17.59 27.80
C HIS A 492 -2.24 16.86 26.56
N VAL A 493 -1.73 17.63 25.60
CA VAL A 493 -0.65 17.16 24.76
C VAL A 493 0.59 17.12 25.66
N GLU A 494 0.55 16.29 26.73
CA GLU A 494 1.74 15.55 27.06
C GLU A 494 1.90 14.60 25.89
N GLU A 495 2.67 15.03 24.89
CA GLU A 495 3.39 14.05 24.09
C GLU A 495 4.18 13.21 25.09
N THR A 496 3.64 12.05 25.49
CA THR A 496 4.48 10.88 25.58
C THR A 496 5.09 10.77 24.20
N ILE A 497 6.28 11.34 24.04
CA ILE A 497 7.05 11.21 22.82
C ILE A 497 7.32 9.70 22.71
N GLU A 498 6.44 8.98 22.04
CA GLU A 498 6.66 7.61 21.61
C GLU A 498 7.62 7.73 20.44
N VAL A 499 8.91 7.57 20.76
CA VAL A 499 9.97 7.78 19.79
C VAL A 499 10.08 6.54 18.92
N PRO A 500 9.94 6.66 17.59
CA PRO A 500 10.29 5.57 16.70
C PRO A 500 11.74 5.16 16.93
N PHE A 501 12.01 3.86 17.06
CA PHE A 501 13.34 3.31 17.38
C PHE A 501 14.49 3.81 16.50
N ALA A 502 14.17 4.21 15.26
CA ALA A 502 15.13 4.80 14.34
C ALA A 502 15.77 6.10 14.90
N VAL A 503 15.11 6.77 15.85
CA VAL A 503 15.44 8.13 16.34
C VAL A 503 15.72 8.17 17.85
N ILE A 504 15.78 7.02 18.54
CA ILE A 504 16.08 6.98 19.99
C ILE A 504 17.60 6.96 20.23
N ASP A 505 18.09 7.90 21.05
CA ASP A 505 19.53 8.06 21.33
C ASP A 505 20.07 6.91 22.18
N GLU A 506 19.31 6.51 23.20
CA GLU A 506 19.61 5.40 24.10
C GLU A 506 18.37 4.50 24.20
N ALA A 507 18.46 3.27 23.67
CA ALA A 507 17.38 2.29 23.84
C ALA A 507 17.32 1.80 25.29
N PRO A 508 16.14 1.41 25.80
CA PRO A 508 16.04 0.73 27.08
C PRO A 508 16.99 -0.46 27.14
N THR A 509 17.62 -0.71 28.28
CA THR A 509 18.61 -1.80 28.43
C THR A 509 18.58 -2.37 29.84
N PHE A 510 19.08 -3.58 30.06
CA PHE A 510 19.23 -4.11 31.42
C PHE A 510 20.44 -3.49 32.13
N THR A 511 20.40 -3.42 33.46
CA THR A 511 21.48 -2.88 34.29
C THR A 511 22.83 -3.57 34.04
N PHE A 512 22.82 -4.88 33.80
CA PHE A 512 24.05 -5.65 33.50
C PHE A 512 24.52 -5.50 32.04
N CYS A 513 23.71 -4.96 31.14
CA CYS A 513 24.10 -4.64 29.76
C CYS A 513 24.67 -3.20 29.64
N GLU A 514 24.64 -2.41 30.72
CA GLU A 514 25.09 -1.00 30.71
C GLU A 514 26.59 -0.85 30.45
N THR A 515 27.39 -1.81 30.92
CA THR A 515 28.86 -1.81 30.88
C THR A 515 29.44 -2.03 29.48
N LEU A 516 28.61 -2.34 28.48
CA LEU A 516 29.03 -2.55 27.10
C LEU A 516 29.34 -1.21 26.40
N SER A 517 30.30 -1.21 25.48
CA SER A 517 30.86 0.02 24.90
C SER A 517 30.02 0.59 23.76
N THR A 518 29.38 -0.27 22.95
CA THR A 518 28.67 0.17 21.74
C THR A 518 27.15 0.04 21.83
N ARG A 519 26.44 0.89 21.09
CA ARG A 519 24.97 0.87 20.99
C ARG A 519 24.44 -0.47 20.45
N GLU A 520 25.16 -1.07 19.50
CA GLU A 520 24.79 -2.36 18.90
C GLU A 520 24.96 -3.52 19.88
N GLU A 521 26.06 -3.55 20.65
CA GLU A 521 26.28 -4.55 21.70
C GLU A 521 25.22 -4.46 22.81
N LYS A 522 24.86 -3.24 23.25
CA LYS A 522 23.79 -3.04 24.24
C LYS A 522 22.43 -3.56 23.75
N ARG A 523 22.09 -3.26 22.49
CA ARG A 523 20.85 -3.72 21.84
C ARG A 523 20.82 -5.24 21.73
N LYS A 524 21.93 -5.84 21.30
CA LYS A 524 22.08 -7.29 21.21
C LYS A 524 21.97 -7.94 22.59
N CYS A 525 22.68 -7.43 23.59
CA CYS A 525 22.60 -7.91 24.97
C CYS A 525 21.16 -7.88 25.50
N MET A 526 20.44 -6.77 25.34
CA MET A 526 19.03 -6.67 25.73
C MET A 526 18.17 -7.72 25.02
N SER A 527 18.27 -7.80 23.69
CA SER A 527 17.52 -8.76 22.89
C SER A 527 17.78 -10.21 23.31
N ASP A 528 19.05 -10.57 23.48
CA ASP A 528 19.49 -11.91 23.85
C ASP A 528 18.96 -12.30 25.24
N ASN A 529 18.95 -11.36 26.19
CA ASN A 529 18.44 -11.61 27.54
C ASN A 529 16.91 -11.68 27.61
N ILE A 530 16.20 -10.91 26.79
CA ILE A 530 14.74 -11.07 26.64
C ILE A 530 14.44 -12.45 26.06
N ALA A 531 15.19 -12.87 25.02
CA ALA A 531 15.05 -14.18 24.42
C ALA A 531 15.34 -15.32 25.41
N GLU A 532 16.42 -15.21 26.19
CA GLU A 532 16.78 -16.16 27.24
C GLU A 532 15.72 -16.26 28.34
N HIS A 533 15.21 -15.10 28.80
CA HIS A 533 14.14 -15.06 29.80
C HIS A 533 12.88 -15.76 29.31
N VAL A 534 12.50 -15.52 28.05
CA VAL A 534 11.33 -16.17 27.45
C VAL A 534 11.57 -17.67 27.27
N ASN A 535 12.76 -18.07 26.81
CA ASN A 535 13.13 -19.48 26.65
C ASN A 535 13.08 -20.25 27.98
N LYS A 536 13.50 -19.63 29.08
CA LYS A 536 13.52 -20.24 30.41
C LYS A 536 12.14 -20.31 31.06
N ASN A 537 11.28 -19.30 30.83
CA ASN A 537 10.05 -19.13 31.59
C ASN A 537 8.77 -19.50 30.82
N PHE A 538 8.83 -19.70 29.50
CA PHE A 538 7.66 -20.00 28.67
C PHE A 538 7.32 -21.50 28.64
N ASN A 539 6.08 -21.84 29.02
CA ASN A 539 5.59 -23.21 29.04
C ASN A 539 5.02 -23.62 27.66
N THR A 540 5.82 -24.34 26.87
CA THR A 540 5.41 -24.87 25.56
C THR A 540 4.41 -26.03 25.64
N ASN A 541 4.28 -26.70 26.79
CA ASN A 541 3.35 -27.84 26.97
C ASN A 541 1.88 -27.42 26.88
N ILE A 542 1.57 -26.15 27.13
CA ILE A 542 0.22 -25.59 26.98
C ILE A 542 -0.33 -25.84 25.56
N ALA A 543 0.53 -25.81 24.54
CA ALA A 543 0.12 -26.10 23.18
C ALA A 543 -0.29 -27.57 22.99
N LYS A 544 0.45 -28.51 23.59
CA LYS A 544 0.13 -29.94 23.58
C LYS A 544 -1.19 -30.21 24.30
N GLU A 545 -1.39 -29.65 25.48
CA GLU A 545 -2.63 -29.79 26.28
C GLU A 545 -3.87 -29.27 25.54
N LYS A 546 -3.70 -28.29 24.66
CA LYS A 546 -4.78 -27.71 23.84
C LYS A 546 -4.88 -28.34 22.45
N GLY A 547 -4.17 -29.44 22.19
CA GLY A 547 -4.25 -30.19 20.94
C GLY A 547 -3.69 -29.44 19.72
N LEU A 548 -2.78 -28.48 19.94
CA LEU A 548 -2.11 -27.75 18.87
C LEU A 548 -0.91 -28.54 18.37
N THR A 549 -0.79 -28.70 17.06
CA THR A 549 0.34 -29.40 16.41
C THR A 549 1.01 -28.50 15.38
N GLY A 550 2.28 -28.79 15.07
CA GLY A 550 3.03 -28.02 14.08
C GLY A 550 3.65 -26.73 14.64
N ARG A 551 4.00 -25.82 13.71
CA ARG A 551 4.71 -24.56 14.01
C ARG A 551 3.74 -23.55 14.62
N GLN A 552 3.98 -23.18 15.88
CA GLN A 552 3.22 -22.15 16.59
C GLN A 552 3.98 -20.82 16.55
N ARG A 553 3.27 -19.75 16.19
CA ARG A 553 3.79 -18.38 16.19
C ARG A 553 2.92 -17.50 17.08
N ILE A 554 3.56 -16.80 18.02
CA ILE A 554 2.92 -15.87 18.93
C ILE A 554 3.58 -14.52 18.73
N ASN A 555 2.78 -13.48 18.56
CA ASN A 555 3.28 -12.11 18.48
C ASN A 555 2.90 -11.39 19.76
N VAL A 556 3.89 -10.93 20.52
CA VAL A 556 3.69 -10.12 21.73
C VAL A 556 4.08 -8.67 21.43
N ILE A 557 3.33 -7.73 21.98
CA ILE A 557 3.62 -6.29 21.94
C ILE A 557 3.56 -5.77 23.37
N PHE A 558 4.53 -4.97 23.79
CA PHE A 558 4.56 -4.35 25.12
C PHE A 558 5.30 -3.02 25.06
N LYS A 559 5.11 -2.17 26.06
CA LYS A 559 5.80 -0.87 26.17
C LYS A 559 6.72 -0.87 27.39
N ILE A 560 7.92 -0.32 27.25
CA ILE A 560 8.79 0.00 28.39
C ILE A 560 8.59 1.48 28.72
N ASP A 561 8.13 1.75 29.94
CA ASP A 561 7.78 3.10 30.40
C ASP A 561 9.01 3.88 30.91
N LYS A 562 8.84 5.15 31.26
CA LYS A 562 9.90 6.08 31.72
C LYS A 562 10.59 5.65 33.01
N ASP A 563 9.97 4.76 33.78
CA ASP A 563 10.51 4.13 34.99
C ASP A 563 11.20 2.78 34.70
N GLY A 564 11.24 2.36 33.43
CA GLY A 564 11.81 1.09 33.03
C GLY A 564 10.91 -0.12 33.26
N THR A 565 9.64 0.08 33.65
CA THR A 565 8.69 -1.02 33.85
C THR A 565 8.00 -1.41 32.55
N VAL A 566 7.64 -2.68 32.43
CA VAL A 566 6.88 -3.21 31.28
C VAL A 566 5.39 -2.98 31.51
N LYS A 567 4.75 -2.20 30.63
CA LYS A 567 3.30 -1.90 30.62
C LYS A 567 2.68 -2.28 29.27
N ASP A 568 1.35 -2.26 29.20
CA ASP A 568 0.56 -2.48 27.98
C ASP A 568 0.91 -3.76 27.19
N VAL A 569 1.07 -4.88 27.91
CA VAL A 569 1.39 -6.18 27.31
C VAL A 569 0.15 -6.77 26.61
N ALA A 570 0.21 -6.86 25.28
CA ALA A 570 -0.77 -7.53 24.43
C ALA A 570 -0.10 -8.70 23.69
N ALA A 571 -0.82 -9.81 23.50
CA ALA A 571 -0.33 -10.97 22.77
C ALA A 571 -1.40 -11.46 21.79
N ARG A 572 -0.95 -12.01 20.66
CA ARG A 572 -1.79 -12.69 19.68
C ARG A 572 -1.20 -14.07 19.37
N ALA A 573 -1.98 -15.13 19.60
CA ALA A 573 -1.55 -16.51 19.40
C ALA A 573 -2.65 -17.35 18.72
N PRO A 574 -2.34 -18.57 18.25
CA PRO A 574 -3.34 -19.51 17.71
C PRO A 574 -4.39 -19.95 18.74
N HIS A 575 -4.12 -19.81 20.04
CA HIS A 575 -5.02 -20.19 21.12
C HIS A 575 -4.91 -19.25 22.32
N PRO A 576 -6.03 -18.86 23.00
CA PRO A 576 -6.03 -17.92 24.12
C PRO A 576 -5.10 -18.30 25.28
N ALA A 577 -4.99 -19.59 25.60
CA ALA A 577 -4.09 -20.06 26.66
C ALA A 577 -2.60 -19.72 26.40
N LEU A 578 -2.19 -19.69 25.13
CA LEU A 578 -0.83 -19.26 24.74
C LEU A 578 -0.67 -17.74 24.79
N GLU A 579 -1.75 -16.98 24.57
CA GLU A 579 -1.74 -15.52 24.75
C GLU A 579 -1.54 -15.15 26.23
N GLU A 580 -2.26 -15.81 27.13
CA GLU A 580 -2.13 -15.59 28.57
C GLU A 580 -0.76 -16.01 29.10
N GLU A 581 -0.21 -17.12 28.60
CA GLU A 581 1.15 -17.53 28.93
C GLU A 581 2.20 -16.53 28.44
N ALA A 582 2.09 -16.06 27.19
CA ALA A 582 3.00 -15.06 26.65
C ALA A 582 2.95 -13.74 27.45
N LYS A 583 1.74 -13.29 27.82
CA LYS A 583 1.56 -12.12 28.69
C LYS A 583 2.19 -12.33 30.07
N ARG A 584 2.02 -13.51 30.67
CA ARG A 584 2.61 -13.86 31.97
C ARG A 584 4.14 -13.76 31.92
N VAL A 585 4.75 -14.40 30.91
CA VAL A 585 6.22 -14.42 30.76
C VAL A 585 6.78 -13.02 30.55
N VAL A 586 6.18 -12.22 29.68
CA VAL A 586 6.65 -10.84 29.42
C VAL A 586 6.48 -9.93 30.64
N LYS A 587 5.43 -10.12 31.45
CA LYS A 587 5.25 -9.38 32.73
C LYS A 587 6.29 -9.74 33.80
N THR A 588 6.98 -10.88 33.66
CA THR A 588 8.05 -11.29 34.59
C THR A 588 9.43 -10.79 34.20
N LEU A 589 9.55 -10.01 33.12
CA LEU A 589 10.82 -9.39 32.73
C LEU A 589 11.32 -8.46 33.84
N PRO A 590 12.65 -8.38 34.08
CA PRO A 590 13.21 -7.45 35.05
C PRO A 590 13.00 -6.00 34.61
N THR A 591 13.08 -5.07 35.58
CA THR A 591 13.03 -3.64 35.31
C THR A 591 14.23 -3.20 34.45
N PHE A 592 13.95 -2.37 33.45
CA PHE A 592 14.92 -1.84 32.51
C PHE A 592 15.49 -0.50 32.99
N ILE A 593 16.68 -0.14 32.50
CA ILE A 593 17.07 1.26 32.40
C ILE A 593 16.19 1.88 31.30
N PRO A 594 15.43 2.95 31.58
CA PRO A 594 14.51 3.53 30.61
C PRO A 594 15.26 4.12 29.41
N GLY A 595 14.62 4.06 28.24
CA GLY A 595 15.15 4.65 27.02
C GLY A 595 15.20 6.17 27.12
N LYS A 596 16.23 6.78 26.55
CA LYS A 596 16.37 8.24 26.51
C LYS A 596 16.42 8.76 25.08
N GLN A 597 15.75 9.88 24.87
CA GLN A 597 15.88 10.69 23.66
C GLN A 597 16.18 12.13 24.09
N LYS A 598 17.26 12.72 23.56
CA LYS A 598 17.74 14.07 23.91
C LYS A 598 17.89 14.24 25.43
N GLY A 599 18.37 13.20 26.12
CA GLY A 599 18.55 13.17 27.57
C GLY A 599 17.28 13.02 28.42
N LYS A 600 16.09 12.96 27.80
CA LYS A 600 14.80 12.75 28.50
C LYS A 600 14.35 11.30 28.38
N THR A 601 13.78 10.74 29.45
CA THR A 601 13.21 9.38 29.42
C THR A 601 11.92 9.34 28.60
N VAL A 602 11.80 8.33 27.74
CA VAL A 602 10.68 8.17 26.79
C VAL A 602 10.10 6.76 26.87
N VAL A 603 8.83 6.63 26.46
CA VAL A 603 8.14 5.33 26.39
C VAL A 603 8.49 4.65 25.07
N VAL A 604 8.83 3.37 25.13
CA VAL A 604 9.35 2.64 23.97
C VAL A 604 8.52 1.37 23.71
N PRO A 605 7.80 1.27 22.57
CA PRO A 605 7.04 0.07 22.22
C PRO A 605 7.95 -1.01 21.60
N TYR A 606 7.74 -2.26 22.00
CA TYR A 606 8.45 -3.45 21.53
C TYR A 606 7.48 -4.51 21.02
N SER A 607 7.91 -5.27 20.02
CA SER A 607 7.25 -6.47 19.51
C SER A 607 8.21 -7.64 19.60
N LEU A 608 7.76 -8.71 20.24
CA LEU A 608 8.50 -9.94 20.43
C LEU A 608 7.77 -11.08 19.71
N PRO A 609 8.29 -11.56 18.58
CA PRO A 609 7.82 -12.78 17.96
C PRO A 609 8.39 -14.00 18.72
N ILE A 610 7.51 -14.89 19.18
CA ILE A 610 7.87 -16.16 19.83
C ILE A 610 7.42 -17.29 18.91
N LEU A 611 8.31 -18.24 18.64
CA LEU A 611 8.10 -19.34 17.73
C LEU A 611 8.51 -20.66 18.37
N PHE A 612 7.70 -21.70 18.22
CA PHE A 612 8.09 -23.05 18.60
C PHE A 612 7.37 -24.11 17.80
N GLN A 613 7.93 -25.32 17.78
CA GLN A 613 7.35 -26.47 17.11
C GLN A 613 6.75 -27.42 18.15
N VAL A 614 5.52 -27.88 17.89
CA VAL A 614 4.91 -28.96 18.67
C VAL A 614 4.92 -30.23 17.81
N SER A 615 5.74 -31.20 18.19
CA SER A 615 5.86 -32.50 17.52
C SER A 615 4.95 -33.54 18.16
N ASP A 616 4.39 -34.43 17.34
CA ASP A 616 3.43 -35.47 17.78
C ASP A 616 4.08 -36.69 18.47
N ASN A 617 5.40 -36.84 18.41
CA ASN A 617 6.10 -38.03 18.92
C ASN A 617 7.15 -37.67 19.98
N ASP A 618 6.91 -38.12 21.21
CA ASP A 618 7.92 -38.19 22.25
C ASP A 618 8.90 -39.34 21.93
N ASN A 619 10.13 -39.00 21.55
CA ASN A 619 11.30 -39.79 21.89
C ASN A 619 12.37 -38.81 22.38
N GLN A 620 12.68 -38.93 23.66
CA GLN A 620 13.68 -38.13 24.37
C GLN A 620 15.04 -38.26 23.68
N ASN A 621 15.69 -37.12 23.47
CA ASN A 621 17.13 -36.91 23.65
C ASN A 621 17.39 -35.38 23.68
N GLU A 622 17.52 -34.88 24.91
CA GLU A 622 18.00 -33.53 25.25
C GLU A 622 19.43 -33.33 24.73
N VAL A 623 19.70 -32.27 23.98
CA VAL A 623 21.07 -31.74 23.75
C VAL A 623 20.96 -30.26 23.33
N ASN A 624 21.74 -29.36 23.95
CA ASN A 624 21.66 -27.89 23.95
C ASN A 624 23.03 -27.22 23.66
N SER A 625 23.02 -26.23 22.76
CA SER A 625 24.03 -25.16 22.55
C SER A 625 25.09 -25.35 21.45
N ALA A 626 25.64 -24.21 20.98
CA ALA A 626 26.70 -24.11 19.97
C ALA A 626 28.03 -24.83 20.35
N GLN A 627 28.15 -25.30 21.59
CA GLN A 627 29.24 -26.16 22.03
C GLN A 627 29.09 -27.58 21.46
N ASP A 628 27.86 -28.08 21.35
CA ASP A 628 27.57 -29.40 20.75
C ASP A 628 27.78 -29.40 19.24
N GLN A 629 27.70 -28.27 18.54
CA GLN A 629 28.08 -28.23 17.12
C GLN A 629 29.59 -28.42 16.93
N LYS A 630 30.42 -27.85 17.81
CA LYS A 630 31.87 -28.08 17.79
C LYS A 630 32.20 -29.51 18.23
N GLU A 631 31.48 -30.04 19.21
CA GLU A 631 31.65 -31.40 19.72
C GLU A 631 31.17 -32.44 18.70
N TYR A 632 30.02 -32.23 18.05
CA TYR A 632 29.51 -33.05 16.94
C TYR A 632 30.41 -33.00 15.70
N ILE A 633 30.95 -31.83 15.33
CA ILE A 633 31.94 -31.74 14.24
C ILE A 633 33.25 -32.45 14.65
N LYS A 634 33.65 -32.38 15.92
CA LYS A 634 34.81 -33.09 16.44
C LYS A 634 34.59 -34.61 16.48
N GLU A 635 33.42 -35.07 16.89
CA GLU A 635 32.99 -36.47 16.87
C GLU A 635 32.88 -37.01 15.43
N LEU A 636 32.32 -36.23 14.50
CA LEU A 636 32.31 -36.54 13.07
C LEU A 636 33.74 -36.63 12.51
N LYS A 637 34.63 -35.69 12.85
CA LYS A 637 36.05 -35.76 12.45
C LYS A 637 36.72 -37.03 12.97
N GLU A 638 36.40 -37.43 14.20
CA GLU A 638 36.95 -38.65 14.80
C GLU A 638 36.34 -39.93 14.17
N GLN A 639 35.05 -39.92 13.85
CA GLN A 639 34.33 -41.00 13.17
C GLN A 639 34.87 -41.26 11.75
N PHE A 640 35.20 -40.19 11.02
CA PHE A 640 35.74 -40.25 9.66
C PHE A 640 37.27 -40.23 9.60
N LYS A 641 37.97 -40.32 10.74
CA LYS A 641 39.44 -40.21 10.86
C LYS A 641 40.23 -41.18 9.96
N ASN A 642 39.64 -42.36 9.69
CA ASN A 642 40.20 -43.40 8.83
C ASN A 642 39.26 -43.79 7.67
N ALA A 643 38.25 -42.96 7.37
CA ALA A 643 37.31 -43.27 6.30
C ALA A 643 37.89 -42.91 4.93
N ASP A 644 37.71 -43.81 3.96
CA ASP A 644 38.06 -43.55 2.56
C ASP A 644 37.16 -42.48 1.90
N GLU A 645 36.02 -42.18 2.53
CA GLU A 645 35.03 -41.19 2.10
C GLU A 645 34.70 -40.22 3.25
N VAL A 646 34.81 -38.92 3.01
CA VAL A 646 34.59 -37.87 4.01
C VAL A 646 33.63 -36.81 3.45
N PRO A 647 32.62 -36.33 4.20
CA PRO A 647 31.75 -35.26 3.72
C PRO A 647 32.50 -33.93 3.57
N PHE A 648 32.15 -33.10 2.57
CA PHE A 648 32.81 -31.81 2.30
C PHE A 648 32.86 -30.86 3.52
N ALA A 649 31.89 -30.95 4.42
CA ALA A 649 31.83 -30.12 5.62
C ALA A 649 32.95 -30.41 6.65
N VAL A 650 33.55 -31.61 6.58
CA VAL A 650 34.39 -32.15 7.65
C VAL A 650 35.84 -32.41 7.20
N VAL A 651 36.11 -32.33 5.89
CA VAL A 651 37.44 -32.62 5.31
C VAL A 651 38.47 -31.54 5.65
N ASP A 652 39.70 -31.94 5.98
CA ASP A 652 40.79 -31.03 6.40
C ASP A 652 41.29 -30.15 5.25
N GLU A 653 41.53 -30.75 4.08
CA GLU A 653 41.80 -30.07 2.81
C GLU A 653 40.67 -30.37 1.84
N ILE A 654 39.82 -29.38 1.57
CA ILE A 654 38.73 -29.50 0.59
C ILE A 654 39.27 -29.70 -0.84
N PRO A 655 38.57 -30.44 -1.71
CA PRO A 655 38.94 -30.55 -3.12
C PRO A 655 38.88 -29.17 -3.80
N MET A 656 39.90 -28.81 -4.57
CA MET A 656 40.05 -27.45 -5.14
C MET A 656 40.01 -27.47 -6.67
N LEU A 657 39.53 -26.39 -7.29
CA LEU A 657 39.86 -26.11 -8.70
C LEU A 657 41.18 -25.36 -8.78
N ALA A 658 41.95 -25.54 -9.86
CA ALA A 658 43.22 -24.83 -10.09
C ALA A 658 43.07 -23.30 -10.02
N SER A 659 41.88 -22.76 -10.34
CA SER A 659 41.56 -21.33 -10.23
C SER A 659 41.40 -20.82 -8.78
N CYS A 660 41.29 -21.70 -7.79
CA CYS A 660 41.05 -21.35 -6.38
C CYS A 660 42.26 -21.61 -5.48
N GLU A 661 43.43 -21.96 -6.05
CA GLU A 661 44.61 -22.40 -5.29
C GLU A 661 45.24 -21.26 -4.46
N ASN A 662 45.28 -20.04 -5.01
CA ASN A 662 46.02 -18.89 -4.46
C ASN A 662 45.27 -18.07 -3.38
N LEU A 663 44.20 -18.60 -2.78
CA LEU A 663 43.41 -17.89 -1.76
C LEU A 663 43.95 -18.11 -0.34
N ALA A 664 43.88 -17.10 0.51
CA ALA A 664 44.55 -17.08 1.82
C ALA A 664 43.79 -17.91 2.88
N THR A 665 42.45 -17.88 2.89
CA THR A 665 41.65 -18.55 3.93
C THR A 665 40.84 -19.74 3.41
N GLN A 666 40.56 -20.72 4.29
CA GLN A 666 39.72 -21.89 3.96
C GLN A 666 38.29 -21.47 3.59
N ASP A 667 37.74 -20.43 4.21
CA ASP A 667 36.39 -19.95 3.91
C ASP A 667 36.32 -19.25 2.54
N GLU A 668 37.34 -18.51 2.15
CA GLU A 668 37.46 -17.96 0.79
C GLU A 668 37.61 -19.06 -0.26
N LYS A 669 38.38 -20.12 0.03
CA LYS A 669 38.50 -21.29 -0.85
C LYS A 669 37.16 -22.00 -1.04
N LYS A 670 36.40 -22.22 0.04
CA LYS A 670 35.04 -22.80 -0.02
C LYS A 670 34.11 -21.95 -0.88
N LYS A 671 34.11 -20.63 -0.67
CA LYS A 671 33.32 -19.69 -1.49
C LYS A 671 33.76 -19.74 -2.96
N CYS A 672 35.05 -19.76 -3.25
CA CYS A 672 35.58 -19.84 -4.60
C CYS A 672 35.13 -21.12 -5.31
N ILE A 673 35.24 -22.28 -4.66
CA ILE A 673 34.80 -23.56 -5.24
C ILE A 673 33.28 -23.55 -5.48
N SER A 674 32.50 -23.11 -4.49
CA SER A 674 31.04 -23.00 -4.63
C SER A 674 30.65 -22.10 -5.80
N ASN A 675 31.31 -20.95 -5.96
CA ASN A 675 31.03 -20.00 -7.04
C ASN A 675 31.44 -20.55 -8.41
N ASN A 676 32.59 -21.23 -8.51
CA ASN A 676 33.05 -21.80 -9.78
C ASN A 676 32.18 -22.98 -10.21
N VAL A 677 31.80 -23.86 -9.28
CA VAL A 677 30.88 -24.97 -9.55
C VAL A 677 29.51 -24.42 -9.96
N ALA A 678 28.97 -23.43 -9.24
CA ALA A 678 27.71 -22.80 -9.60
C ALA A 678 27.77 -22.12 -10.98
N LYS A 679 28.85 -21.39 -11.28
CA LYS A 679 29.07 -20.75 -12.59
C LYS A 679 29.13 -21.78 -13.71
N HIS A 680 29.92 -22.84 -13.54
CA HIS A 680 30.05 -23.91 -14.53
C HIS A 680 28.70 -24.59 -14.79
N VAL A 681 27.95 -24.90 -13.73
CA VAL A 681 26.62 -25.50 -13.85
C VAL A 681 25.66 -24.52 -14.53
N ASN A 682 25.70 -23.24 -14.22
CA ASN A 682 24.86 -22.24 -14.88
C ASN A 682 25.16 -22.10 -16.39
N GLU A 683 26.42 -22.22 -16.79
CA GLU A 683 26.85 -22.16 -18.20
C GLU A 683 26.53 -23.45 -18.97
N ASN A 684 26.53 -24.61 -18.29
CA ASN A 684 26.40 -25.91 -18.93
C ASN A 684 25.01 -26.56 -18.76
N PHE A 685 24.15 -26.09 -17.86
CA PHE A 685 22.83 -26.65 -17.59
C PHE A 685 21.77 -26.08 -18.55
N ASN A 686 21.11 -26.96 -19.30
CA ASN A 686 20.08 -26.59 -20.26
C ASN A 686 18.72 -26.41 -19.58
N ILE A 687 18.38 -25.17 -19.25
CA ILE A 687 17.10 -24.78 -18.63
C ILE A 687 15.90 -25.11 -19.55
N ASN A 688 16.09 -25.21 -20.87
CA ASN A 688 14.99 -25.46 -21.81
C ASN A 688 14.39 -26.87 -21.68
N VAL A 689 15.13 -27.82 -21.12
CA VAL A 689 14.61 -29.17 -20.80
C VAL A 689 13.37 -29.09 -19.92
N ALA A 690 13.30 -28.10 -19.02
CA ALA A 690 12.12 -27.88 -18.19
C ALA A 690 10.90 -27.43 -19.02
N LYS A 691 11.12 -26.55 -20.00
CA LYS A 691 10.07 -26.02 -20.89
C LYS A 691 9.53 -27.09 -21.83
N GLU A 692 10.41 -27.89 -22.43
CA GLU A 692 10.03 -29.01 -23.30
C GLU A 692 9.17 -30.06 -22.60
N LYS A 693 9.35 -30.20 -21.27
CA LYS A 693 8.55 -31.09 -20.42
C LYS A 693 7.35 -30.40 -19.76
N GLY A 694 7.05 -29.15 -20.13
CA GLY A 694 5.89 -28.42 -19.64
C GLY A 694 5.95 -28.03 -18.16
N LEU A 695 7.15 -28.02 -17.56
CA LEU A 695 7.35 -27.62 -16.17
C LEU A 695 7.28 -26.09 -16.05
N LYS A 696 6.62 -25.59 -15.00
CA LYS A 696 6.38 -24.15 -14.77
C LYS A 696 6.76 -23.74 -13.36
N GLY A 697 7.14 -22.48 -13.18
CA GLY A 697 7.45 -21.94 -11.86
C GLY A 697 8.85 -22.29 -11.37
N GLN A 698 9.06 -22.15 -10.07
CA GLN A 698 10.37 -22.39 -9.45
C GLN A 698 10.68 -23.89 -9.41
N GLN A 699 11.78 -24.29 -10.04
CA GLN A 699 12.27 -25.66 -10.02
C GLN A 699 13.46 -25.77 -9.07
N ARG A 700 13.47 -26.84 -8.26
CA ARG A 700 14.58 -27.18 -7.36
C ARG A 700 15.08 -28.58 -7.69
N ILE A 701 16.38 -28.68 -7.90
CA ILE A 701 17.09 -29.94 -8.11
C ILE A 701 18.14 -30.08 -7.02
N ASN A 702 18.16 -31.20 -6.31
CA ASN A 702 19.22 -31.51 -5.37
C ASN A 702 20.18 -32.50 -6.02
N VAL A 703 21.42 -32.10 -6.24
CA VAL A 703 22.46 -32.96 -6.82
C VAL A 703 23.45 -33.34 -5.71
N ILE A 704 23.81 -34.61 -5.64
CA ILE A 704 24.89 -35.12 -4.80
C ILE A 704 25.89 -35.83 -5.72
N PHE A 705 27.18 -35.54 -5.58
CA PHE A 705 28.24 -36.21 -6.32
C PHE A 705 29.48 -36.40 -5.44
N LYS A 706 30.36 -37.32 -5.83
CA LYS A 706 31.62 -37.57 -5.12
C LYS A 706 32.80 -37.12 -5.97
N ILE A 707 33.75 -36.43 -5.36
CA ILE A 707 35.05 -36.14 -5.95
C ILE A 707 35.99 -37.25 -5.50
N ASP A 708 36.51 -38.03 -6.44
CA ASP A 708 37.34 -39.21 -6.18
C ASP A 708 38.80 -38.83 -5.89
N LYS A 709 39.63 -39.79 -5.49
CA LYS A 709 41.04 -39.59 -5.12
C LYS A 709 41.91 -39.09 -6.28
N ASP A 710 41.46 -39.27 -7.51
CA ASP A 710 42.11 -38.71 -8.70
C ASP A 710 41.58 -37.32 -9.07
N GLY A 711 40.61 -36.77 -8.31
CA GLY A 711 40.00 -35.47 -8.59
C GLY A 711 38.84 -35.52 -9.58
N THR A 712 38.42 -36.69 -10.05
CA THR A 712 37.31 -36.82 -10.98
C THR A 712 35.96 -36.87 -10.26
N VAL A 713 34.92 -36.33 -10.90
CA VAL A 713 33.55 -36.39 -10.37
C VAL A 713 32.92 -37.74 -10.72
N LYS A 714 32.54 -38.52 -9.70
CA LYS A 714 31.88 -39.83 -9.82
C LYS A 714 30.62 -39.89 -8.95
N GLU A 715 29.81 -40.93 -9.15
CA GLU A 715 28.60 -41.20 -8.35
C GLU A 715 27.61 -40.02 -8.27
N VAL A 716 27.41 -39.33 -9.39
CA VAL A 716 26.46 -38.23 -9.50
C VAL A 716 25.02 -38.75 -9.41
N LYS A 717 24.26 -38.25 -8.45
CA LYS A 717 22.84 -38.51 -8.25
C LYS A 717 22.11 -37.16 -8.21
N ALA A 718 20.99 -37.05 -8.92
CA ALA A 718 20.13 -35.87 -8.86
C ALA A 718 18.73 -36.29 -8.43
N ARG A 719 18.04 -35.40 -7.70
CA ARG A 719 16.63 -35.51 -7.37
C ARG A 719 15.92 -34.24 -7.80
N ALA A 720 14.92 -34.35 -8.67
CA ALA A 720 14.16 -33.22 -9.20
C ALA A 720 12.66 -33.52 -9.21
N SER A 721 11.87 -32.52 -9.61
CA SER A 721 10.43 -32.65 -9.88
C SER A 721 10.13 -33.52 -11.12
N HIS A 722 11.10 -33.74 -12.00
CA HIS A 722 10.92 -34.49 -13.24
C HIS A 722 12.20 -35.23 -13.66
N PRO A 723 12.14 -36.48 -14.14
CA PRO A 723 13.32 -37.28 -14.52
C PRO A 723 14.25 -36.60 -15.54
N ALA A 724 13.69 -35.92 -16.55
CA ALA A 724 14.49 -35.19 -17.53
C ALA A 724 15.38 -34.09 -16.92
N LEU A 725 14.95 -33.47 -15.80
CA LEU A 725 15.78 -32.52 -15.06
C LEU A 725 16.87 -33.21 -14.26
N GLU A 726 16.62 -34.43 -13.76
CA GLU A 726 17.63 -35.24 -13.10
C GLU A 726 18.73 -35.65 -14.09
N GLU A 727 18.35 -36.11 -15.28
CA GLU A 727 19.28 -36.48 -16.35
C GLU A 727 20.13 -35.28 -16.79
N GLU A 728 19.52 -34.12 -16.98
CA GLU A 728 20.21 -32.90 -17.37
C GLU A 728 21.16 -32.39 -16.27
N ALA A 729 20.74 -32.45 -15.01
CA ALA A 729 21.60 -32.10 -13.88
C ALA A 729 22.80 -33.06 -13.77
N ILE A 730 22.57 -34.36 -13.95
CA ILE A 730 23.64 -35.36 -13.95
C ILE A 730 24.62 -35.10 -15.10
N ARG A 731 24.12 -34.75 -16.29
CA ARG A 731 24.95 -34.40 -17.45
C ARG A 731 25.82 -33.17 -17.17
N ALA A 732 25.22 -32.07 -16.70
CA ALA A 732 25.92 -30.82 -16.42
C ALA A 732 27.01 -30.98 -15.33
N ILE A 733 26.78 -31.85 -14.35
CA ILE A 733 27.74 -32.09 -13.26
C ILE A 733 28.89 -32.98 -13.71
N LYS A 734 28.65 -33.91 -14.66
CA LYS A 734 29.71 -34.73 -15.26
C LYS A 734 30.67 -33.92 -16.13
N THR A 735 30.31 -32.72 -16.58
CA THR A 735 31.22 -31.84 -17.34
C THR A 735 32.13 -30.98 -16.46
N LEU A 736 32.00 -31.08 -15.13
CA LEU A 736 32.88 -30.34 -14.22
C LEU A 736 34.36 -30.68 -14.48
N PRO A 737 35.25 -29.69 -14.40
CA PRO A 737 36.68 -29.90 -14.57
C PRO A 737 37.23 -30.79 -13.44
N LYS A 738 38.40 -31.38 -13.71
CA LYS A 738 39.11 -32.21 -12.73
C LYS A 738 39.54 -31.35 -11.53
N PHE A 739 39.23 -31.82 -10.34
CA PHE A 739 39.59 -31.18 -9.07
C PHE A 739 41.00 -31.63 -8.65
N ILE A 740 41.68 -30.79 -7.88
CA ILE A 740 42.73 -31.23 -6.98
C ILE A 740 42.02 -31.97 -5.84
N PRO A 741 42.34 -33.24 -5.57
CA PRO A 741 41.56 -34.06 -4.66
C PRO A 741 41.73 -33.60 -3.21
N GLY A 742 40.69 -33.78 -2.41
CA GLY A 742 40.71 -33.41 -1.00
C GLY A 742 41.59 -34.35 -0.17
N LYS A 743 42.12 -33.86 0.95
CA LYS A 743 42.92 -34.66 1.88
C LYS A 743 42.33 -34.61 3.28
N GLN A 744 42.36 -35.75 3.96
CA GLN A 744 42.10 -35.88 5.39
C GLN A 744 43.37 -36.43 6.03
N ASN A 745 43.91 -35.77 7.05
CA ASN A 745 45.15 -36.18 7.71
C ASN A 745 46.33 -36.44 6.73
N GLY A 746 46.45 -35.62 5.68
CA GLY A 746 47.50 -35.77 4.65
C GLY A 746 47.30 -36.90 3.64
N LYS A 747 46.24 -37.72 3.77
CA LYS A 747 45.87 -38.78 2.82
C LYS A 747 44.76 -38.30 1.89
N VAL A 748 44.86 -38.66 0.61
CA VAL A 748 43.83 -38.33 -0.39
C VAL A 748 42.57 -39.17 -0.16
N VAL A 749 41.43 -38.50 0.00
CA VAL A 749 40.13 -39.13 0.31
C VAL A 749 39.07 -38.76 -0.72
N LYS A 750 38.02 -39.57 -0.83
CA LYS A 750 36.84 -39.21 -1.63
C LYS A 750 36.00 -38.21 -0.85
N VAL A 751 35.51 -37.19 -1.52
CA VAL A 751 34.72 -36.12 -0.88
C VAL A 751 33.32 -36.03 -1.47
N ALA A 752 32.30 -36.18 -0.62
CA ALA A 752 30.91 -36.03 -1.03
C ALA A 752 30.50 -34.55 -1.04
N TYR A 753 29.93 -34.10 -2.16
CA TYR A 753 29.50 -32.73 -2.41
C TYR A 753 28.00 -32.68 -2.75
N SER A 754 27.28 -31.70 -2.20
CA SER A 754 25.85 -31.49 -2.44
C SER A 754 25.63 -30.10 -3.02
N LEU A 755 24.98 -30.03 -4.19
CA LEU A 755 24.68 -28.79 -4.90
C LEU A 755 23.17 -28.67 -5.12
N PRO A 756 22.50 -27.69 -4.49
CA PRO A 756 21.14 -27.32 -4.88
C PRO A 756 21.18 -26.44 -6.13
N ILE A 757 20.43 -26.81 -7.16
CA ILE A 757 20.19 -26.00 -8.35
C ILE A 757 18.77 -25.45 -8.26
N LEU A 758 18.64 -24.12 -8.27
CA LEU A 758 17.36 -23.42 -8.24
C LEU A 758 17.26 -22.52 -9.46
N PHE A 759 16.18 -22.65 -10.22
CA PHE A 759 15.92 -21.77 -11.37
C PHE A 759 14.43 -21.60 -11.59
N GLN A 760 14.06 -20.48 -12.20
CA GLN A 760 12.68 -20.16 -12.55
C GLN A 760 12.41 -20.52 -14.00
N VAL A 761 11.37 -21.31 -14.24
CA VAL A 761 10.87 -21.55 -15.59
C VAL A 761 9.72 -20.57 -15.84
N ASN A 762 10.01 -19.56 -16.65
CA ASN A 762 9.00 -18.59 -17.10
C ASN A 762 7.95 -19.29 -17.97
N GLU A 763 6.69 -18.89 -17.80
CA GLU A 763 5.53 -19.46 -18.48
C GLU A 763 5.55 -19.37 -20.00
#